data_AF-A0A0J6UUE5-F1
#
_entry.id   AF-A0A0J6UUE5-F1
#
_cell.length_a   1.000
_cell.length_b   1.000
_cell.length_c   1.000
_cell.angle_alpha   90.00
_cell.angle_beta   90.00
_cell.angle_gamma   90.00
#
_symmetry.space_group_name_H-M   'P 1'
#
loop_
_entity.id
_entity.type
_entity.pdbx_description
1 polymer ?
#
loop_
_entity_poly.entity_id
_entity_poly.type
_entity_poly.pdbx_seq_one_letter_code
_entity_poly.pdbx_strand_id
1 'polypeptide(L)'
;MAEALPSVVASSGTLSPAAPTAGFARYEDLARAHRERLGQCRAMDDAAVDAFVSAVRGTGARLADPDERARAQGILDFWVAELIGRGGVDMRAWVSEPLAPFDESETPAAIAPPPEPPAGAASQDAPSAARASREAVRWPLPPLVNGALAVSSVPGWLGTVLGVAGGILQDARANPSAAADDAAATPTSAARERIRLAAVARQWRGTGAEGYLLNGRALADAERFADDPDIGALVRASRRAVERRDRLRRWLVGTAGAALVGAVVVLIVQNRAKDVALEQRDRALTDLEAQKSLAERRGSLAETNAAAEAAARQAAESARASALDRLRQLESRQVQLDAAIALIRRERAAGRLDAAAVPPSLVPLVEAGPKPSSAGLPHSESRLLSGYRADFLGTTVPIPAAAASGPVLPYANFTVVLDAARRVGRIAAVNIDRQGLRVLPDAGARALVTDPRVPAAQQPDPAWFDGAGRVAIGRLVSGAEIAWGPVAEGQADMAASHVTGMVEALPNAAVQLAPFRNGPWSGLTGWLLTRFAPDSTRVTVFGGPVLRGDDPRVDGVAVPRAYWKVVAGRDLDGTLVVDAFLLPQFVDGSDAPVQGGAFDPDRYRAPVARLEAATGLDFGDEIRAAGPKDTPRAAPATDAGDRLVAKIGQIDATTKGQRTAVTQELVSALRDGALPAPDQRVVAASLVSMAGDDVMPRLARNGRYNLLFALSEIPAALWNRPDWLDLKAQARHAVAALEARVQAGTLDLGPDMREFLDTLKARLDWRAAQGITVYLQFAGMTREAAVAVGQGLRSLGWAVPGEERTSAAARRNEIRYGDPADADAARLLAADLRAEGLAQVTAVKRHPGIKTHILEIWISQ
;
A
#
# COMPACT_ATOMS: atom_id res chain seq x y z
N MET A 1 8.77 21.04 -57.93
CA MET A 1 9.48 19.77 -57.65
C MET A 1 8.63 19.04 -56.62
N ALA A 2 7.53 18.39 -56.98
CA ALA A 2 7.34 17.22 -57.84
C ALA A 2 8.09 15.97 -57.33
N GLU A 3 7.31 14.89 -57.25
CA GLU A 3 7.60 13.48 -56.92
C GLU A 3 7.58 13.07 -55.43
N ALA A 4 6.92 11.98 -55.01
CA ALA A 4 5.93 11.10 -55.64
C ALA A 4 5.34 10.20 -54.54
N LEU A 5 4.01 10.03 -54.51
CA LEU A 5 3.35 8.88 -53.89
C LEU A 5 3.46 7.68 -54.84
N PRO A 6 3.28 6.45 -54.33
CA PRO A 6 2.47 5.49 -55.06
C PRO A 6 1.25 5.04 -54.24
N SER A 7 0.11 5.30 -54.86
CA SER A 7 -1.18 4.64 -54.66
C SER A 7 -1.18 3.22 -55.21
N VAL A 8 -1.77 2.26 -54.48
CA VAL A 8 -2.43 1.06 -55.04
C VAL A 8 -3.65 0.80 -54.15
N VAL A 9 -4.83 1.32 -54.53
CA VAL A 9 -5.89 0.64 -55.30
C VAL A 9 -6.42 -0.61 -54.61
N ALA A 10 -7.69 -0.48 -54.21
CA ALA A 10 -8.56 -1.54 -53.74
C ALA A 10 -8.66 -2.69 -54.74
N SER A 11 -8.54 -3.92 -54.25
CA SER A 11 -9.03 -5.10 -54.95
C SER A 11 -10.23 -5.64 -54.19
N SER A 12 -11.40 -5.34 -54.71
CA SER A 12 -12.68 -5.93 -54.37
C SER A 12 -12.64 -7.42 -54.74
N GLY A 13 -12.36 -8.28 -53.76
CA GLY A 13 -12.51 -9.72 -53.88
C GLY A 13 -13.93 -10.13 -53.50
N THR A 14 -14.77 -10.31 -54.51
CA THR A 14 -16.06 -11.02 -54.40
C THR A 14 -15.84 -12.43 -53.85
N LEU A 15 -16.39 -12.72 -52.68
CA LEU A 15 -16.56 -14.10 -52.19
C LEU A 15 -18.05 -14.40 -52.12
N SER A 16 -18.49 -15.28 -53.01
CA SER A 16 -19.72 -16.04 -52.90
C SER A 16 -19.37 -17.50 -53.25
N PRO A 17 -20.12 -18.50 -52.81
CA PRO A 17 -20.19 -18.98 -51.44
C PRO A 17 -19.73 -20.46 -51.40
N ALA A 18 -18.72 -20.78 -50.59
CA ALA A 18 -18.35 -22.17 -50.32
C ALA A 18 -18.05 -22.32 -48.83
N ALA A 19 -18.91 -23.07 -48.15
CA ALA A 19 -18.86 -23.33 -46.71
C ALA A 19 -17.55 -23.98 -46.28
N PRO A 20 -17.05 -23.63 -45.09
CA PRO A 20 -16.44 -24.59 -44.19
C PRO A 20 -17.37 -24.80 -43.00
N THR A 21 -18.07 -25.94 -43.01
CA THR A 21 -18.74 -26.56 -41.85
C THR A 21 -17.75 -27.12 -40.81
N ALA A 22 -16.45 -26.83 -40.94
CA ALA A 22 -15.43 -27.26 -40.00
C ALA A 22 -15.09 -26.11 -39.05
N GLY A 23 -15.34 -26.29 -37.75
CA GLY A 23 -14.92 -25.33 -36.72
C GLY A 23 -13.40 -25.12 -36.68
N PHE A 24 -12.92 -24.33 -35.72
CA PHE A 24 -11.49 -24.11 -35.51
C PHE A 24 -10.80 -25.36 -34.94
N ALA A 25 -9.51 -25.56 -35.25
CA ALA A 25 -8.74 -26.70 -34.76
C ALA A 25 -8.26 -26.53 -33.31
N ARG A 26 -8.04 -25.28 -32.87
CA ARG A 26 -7.60 -24.92 -31.51
C ARG A 26 -8.36 -23.70 -31.01
N TYR A 27 -8.46 -23.57 -29.68
CA TYR A 27 -9.09 -22.40 -29.06
C TYR A 27 -8.36 -21.10 -29.41
N GLU A 28 -7.03 -21.11 -29.53
CA GLU A 28 -6.24 -19.93 -29.88
C GLU A 28 -6.58 -19.37 -31.27
N ASP A 29 -6.90 -20.25 -32.23
CA ASP A 29 -7.30 -19.85 -33.58
C ASP A 29 -8.70 -19.22 -33.56
N LEU A 30 -9.62 -19.79 -32.78
CA LEU A 30 -10.94 -19.19 -32.51
C LEU A 30 -10.79 -17.81 -31.85
N ALA A 31 -9.94 -17.69 -30.83
CA ALA A 31 -9.73 -16.43 -30.10
C ALA A 31 -9.11 -15.34 -30.99
N ARG A 32 -8.19 -15.72 -31.89
CA ARG A 32 -7.62 -14.80 -32.89
C ARG A 32 -8.67 -14.36 -33.90
N ALA A 33 -9.40 -15.32 -34.47
CA ALA A 33 -10.49 -15.09 -35.41
C ALA A 33 -11.61 -14.21 -34.83
N HIS A 34 -11.90 -14.36 -33.53
CA HIS A 34 -12.84 -13.51 -32.80
C HIS A 34 -12.35 -12.06 -32.68
N ARG A 35 -11.09 -11.84 -32.28
CA ARG A 35 -10.51 -10.49 -32.13
C ARG A 35 -10.44 -9.74 -33.46
N GLU A 36 -10.06 -10.42 -34.53
CA GLU A 36 -10.02 -9.84 -35.87
C GLU A 36 -11.41 -9.38 -36.32
N ARG A 37 -12.43 -10.20 -36.09
CA ARG A 37 -13.83 -9.89 -36.47
C ARG A 37 -14.49 -8.85 -35.57
N LEU A 38 -14.12 -8.75 -34.28
CA LEU A 38 -14.60 -7.68 -33.40
C LEU A 38 -14.28 -6.29 -33.98
N GLY A 39 -13.10 -6.11 -34.57
CA GLY A 39 -12.69 -4.85 -35.20
C GLY A 39 -13.49 -4.50 -36.46
N GLN A 40 -14.12 -5.48 -37.10
CA GLN A 40 -14.86 -5.35 -38.37
C GLN A 40 -16.38 -5.60 -38.19
N CYS A 41 -16.83 -5.80 -36.96
CA CYS A 41 -18.15 -6.32 -36.63
C CYS A 41 -19.30 -5.51 -37.26
N ARG A 42 -19.19 -4.17 -37.30
CA ARG A 42 -20.20 -3.28 -37.89
C ARG A 42 -20.27 -3.30 -39.42
N ALA A 43 -19.27 -3.86 -40.10
CA ALA A 43 -19.17 -3.93 -41.55
C ALA A 43 -19.48 -5.32 -42.12
N MET A 44 -19.64 -6.34 -41.26
CA MET A 44 -20.01 -7.70 -41.68
C MET A 44 -21.51 -7.79 -42.00
N ASP A 45 -21.85 -8.52 -43.05
CA ASP A 45 -23.23 -8.88 -43.36
C ASP A 45 -23.73 -10.04 -42.47
N ASP A 46 -25.05 -10.24 -42.42
CA ASP A 46 -25.67 -11.24 -41.55
C ASP A 46 -25.25 -12.66 -41.92
N ALA A 47 -25.00 -12.92 -43.21
CA ALA A 47 -24.53 -14.22 -43.69
C ALA A 47 -23.10 -14.53 -43.19
N ALA A 48 -22.20 -13.54 -43.13
CA ALA A 48 -20.86 -13.71 -42.59
C ALA A 48 -20.87 -13.91 -41.07
N VAL A 49 -21.81 -13.27 -40.36
CA VAL A 49 -21.98 -13.47 -38.91
C VAL A 49 -22.54 -14.87 -38.63
N ASP A 50 -23.57 -15.31 -39.37
CA ASP A 50 -24.17 -16.64 -39.24
C ASP A 50 -23.19 -17.78 -39.56
N ALA A 51 -22.39 -17.61 -40.61
CA ALA A 51 -21.30 -18.54 -40.95
C ALA A 51 -20.24 -18.62 -39.84
N PHE A 52 -19.92 -17.48 -39.21
CA PHE A 52 -18.98 -17.46 -38.10
C PHE A 52 -19.56 -18.15 -36.86
N VAL A 53 -20.81 -17.88 -36.49
CA VAL A 53 -21.53 -18.55 -35.39
C VAL A 53 -21.51 -20.08 -35.58
N SER A 54 -21.77 -20.55 -36.80
CA SER A 54 -21.70 -21.97 -37.14
C SER A 54 -20.30 -22.57 -36.95
N ALA A 55 -19.24 -21.84 -37.34
CA ALA A 55 -17.86 -22.27 -37.14
C ALA A 55 -17.46 -22.29 -35.65
N VAL A 56 -17.86 -21.29 -34.87
CA VAL A 56 -17.63 -21.27 -33.40
C VAL A 56 -18.31 -22.47 -32.75
N ARG A 57 -19.56 -22.77 -33.11
CA ARG A 57 -20.27 -23.95 -32.58
C ARG A 57 -19.53 -25.26 -32.87
N GLY A 58 -19.13 -25.47 -34.13
CA GLY A 58 -18.43 -26.68 -34.56
C GLY A 58 -17.07 -26.86 -33.90
N THR A 59 -16.45 -25.78 -33.40
CA THR A 59 -15.18 -25.85 -32.66
C THR A 59 -15.31 -26.66 -31.38
N GLY A 60 -16.52 -26.72 -30.79
CA GLY A 60 -16.81 -27.54 -29.64
C GLY A 60 -16.43 -29.02 -29.82
N ALA A 61 -16.51 -29.59 -31.02
CA ALA A 61 -16.13 -30.98 -31.24
C ALA A 61 -14.64 -31.26 -30.95
N ARG A 62 -13.77 -30.24 -30.95
CA ARG A 62 -12.30 -30.40 -30.88
C ARG A 62 -11.68 -29.85 -29.59
N LEU A 63 -12.48 -29.22 -28.73
CA LEU A 63 -12.01 -28.68 -27.45
C LEU A 63 -12.28 -29.69 -26.33
N ALA A 64 -11.23 -30.38 -25.90
CA ALA A 64 -11.28 -31.31 -24.76
C ALA A 64 -11.22 -30.58 -23.40
N ASP A 65 -10.51 -29.46 -23.33
CA ASP A 65 -10.33 -28.69 -22.10
C ASP A 65 -11.63 -27.95 -21.69
N PRO A 66 -12.21 -28.22 -20.50
CA PRO A 66 -13.43 -27.58 -20.02
C PRO A 66 -13.36 -26.05 -19.95
N ASP A 67 -12.19 -25.49 -19.62
CA ASP A 67 -12.01 -24.04 -19.52
C ASP A 67 -11.95 -23.39 -20.91
N GLU A 68 -11.32 -24.05 -21.88
CA GLU A 68 -11.35 -23.61 -23.28
C GLU A 68 -12.76 -23.67 -23.87
N ARG A 69 -13.52 -24.72 -23.56
CA ARG A 69 -14.94 -24.84 -23.95
C ARG A 69 -15.80 -23.73 -23.35
N ALA A 70 -15.63 -23.44 -22.06
CA ALA A 70 -16.38 -22.37 -21.39
C ALA A 70 -16.10 -21.00 -22.03
N ARG A 71 -14.83 -20.72 -22.35
CA ARG A 71 -14.46 -19.48 -23.06
C ARG A 71 -14.97 -19.45 -24.50
N ALA A 72 -14.94 -20.57 -25.22
CA ALA A 72 -15.50 -20.67 -26.58
C ALA A 72 -17.03 -20.49 -26.59
N GLN A 73 -17.74 -20.97 -25.55
CA GLN A 73 -19.17 -20.74 -25.39
C GLN A 73 -19.48 -19.26 -25.21
N GLY A 74 -18.67 -18.54 -24.42
CA GLY A 74 -18.83 -17.08 -24.28
C GLY A 74 -18.64 -16.32 -25.60
N ILE A 75 -17.74 -16.80 -26.50
CA ILE A 75 -17.60 -16.24 -27.85
C ILE A 75 -18.85 -16.54 -28.68
N LEU A 76 -19.38 -17.78 -28.62
CA LEU A 76 -20.61 -18.16 -29.34
C LEU A 76 -21.80 -17.29 -28.93
N ASP A 77 -22.00 -17.12 -27.62
CA ASP A 77 -23.11 -16.35 -27.05
C ASP A 77 -23.07 -14.87 -27.51
N PHE A 78 -21.88 -14.28 -27.60
CA PHE A 78 -21.68 -12.91 -28.08
C PHE A 78 -22.13 -12.75 -29.55
N TRP A 79 -21.68 -13.63 -30.45
CA TRP A 79 -21.99 -13.50 -31.88
C TRP A 79 -23.44 -13.88 -32.22
N VAL A 80 -24.05 -14.78 -31.43
CA VAL A 80 -25.48 -15.04 -31.51
C VAL A 80 -26.28 -13.80 -31.10
N ALA A 81 -25.88 -13.09 -30.04
CA ALA A 81 -26.53 -11.84 -29.64
C ALA A 81 -26.41 -10.75 -30.73
N GLU A 82 -25.26 -10.65 -31.40
CA GLU A 82 -25.06 -9.73 -32.53
C GLU A 82 -25.97 -10.07 -33.73
N LEU A 83 -26.12 -11.35 -34.08
CA LEU A 83 -27.03 -11.78 -35.15
C LEU A 83 -28.49 -11.46 -34.82
N ILE A 84 -28.90 -11.64 -33.57
CA ILE A 84 -30.25 -11.28 -33.08
C ILE A 84 -30.47 -9.77 -33.18
N GLY A 85 -29.49 -8.96 -32.77
CA GLY A 85 -29.56 -7.50 -32.82
C GLY A 85 -29.73 -6.94 -34.24
N ARG A 86 -29.37 -7.71 -35.27
CA ARG A 86 -29.47 -7.34 -36.68
C ARG A 86 -30.78 -7.75 -37.36
N GLY A 87 -31.65 -8.49 -36.67
CA GLY A 87 -33.02 -8.77 -37.11
C GLY A 87 -33.19 -10.01 -38.02
N GLY A 88 -32.19 -10.91 -38.06
CA GLY A 88 -32.18 -12.07 -38.94
C GLY A 88 -32.95 -13.31 -38.48
N VAL A 89 -33.45 -13.40 -37.22
CA VAL A 89 -34.08 -14.63 -36.68
C VAL A 89 -35.22 -14.33 -35.68
N ASP A 90 -36.26 -15.17 -35.69
CA ASP A 90 -37.46 -15.09 -34.83
C ASP A 90 -37.14 -15.35 -33.33
N MET A 91 -37.52 -14.39 -32.48
CA MET A 91 -37.20 -14.35 -31.04
C MET A 91 -37.93 -15.41 -30.21
N ARG A 92 -38.84 -16.20 -30.81
CA ARG A 92 -39.62 -17.25 -30.13
C ARG A 92 -39.05 -18.67 -30.26
N ALA A 93 -37.92 -18.83 -30.95
CA ALA A 93 -37.19 -20.08 -31.00
C ALA A 93 -35.73 -19.82 -30.63
N TRP A 94 -35.36 -19.91 -29.33
CA TRP A 94 -34.21 -20.73 -28.88
C TRP A 94 -33.74 -20.53 -27.43
N VAL A 95 -33.13 -21.60 -26.90
CA VAL A 95 -32.45 -21.79 -25.60
C VAL A 95 -30.95 -21.88 -25.90
N SER A 96 -30.13 -20.88 -25.55
CA SER A 96 -28.65 -20.83 -25.74
C SER A 96 -28.05 -22.04 -26.45
N GLU A 97 -27.82 -21.97 -27.77
CA GLU A 97 -27.25 -23.12 -28.50
C GLU A 97 -25.90 -23.50 -27.89
N PRO A 98 -25.78 -24.71 -27.31
CA PRO A 98 -24.51 -25.13 -26.74
C PRO A 98 -23.51 -25.38 -27.87
N LEU A 99 -22.23 -25.17 -27.58
CA LEU A 99 -21.13 -25.70 -28.38
C LEU A 99 -21.37 -27.18 -28.71
N ALA A 100 -20.88 -27.63 -29.87
CA ALA A 100 -20.93 -29.04 -30.20
C ALA A 100 -20.24 -29.88 -29.10
N PRO A 101 -20.80 -31.04 -28.72
CA PRO A 101 -20.16 -31.94 -27.75
C PRO A 101 -18.80 -32.38 -28.28
N PHE A 102 -17.84 -32.60 -27.38
CA PHE A 102 -16.50 -33.05 -27.74
C PHE A 102 -16.54 -34.43 -28.43
N ASP A 103 -15.79 -34.57 -29.52
CA ASP A 103 -15.64 -35.81 -30.29
C ASP A 103 -14.15 -36.18 -30.38
N GLU A 104 -13.76 -37.26 -29.70
CA GLU A 104 -12.38 -37.74 -29.66
C GLU A 104 -11.81 -38.05 -31.05
N SER A 105 -12.65 -38.40 -32.03
CA SER A 105 -12.23 -38.75 -33.39
C SER A 105 -11.81 -37.55 -34.25
N GLU A 106 -12.13 -36.32 -33.83
CA GLU A 106 -11.78 -35.08 -34.53
C GLU A 106 -10.50 -34.40 -33.99
N THR A 107 -9.80 -35.05 -33.06
CA THR A 107 -8.55 -34.51 -32.48
C THR A 107 -7.38 -34.67 -33.46
N PRO A 108 -6.66 -33.60 -33.86
CA PRO A 108 -5.49 -33.75 -34.73
C PRO A 108 -4.38 -34.56 -34.04
N ALA A 109 -3.84 -35.57 -34.72
CA ALA A 109 -2.72 -36.37 -34.23
C ALA A 109 -1.50 -35.47 -33.89
N ALA A 110 -0.91 -35.69 -32.71
CA ALA A 110 0.26 -34.97 -32.24
C ALA A 110 1.46 -35.13 -33.21
N ILE A 111 1.99 -34.01 -33.71
CA ILE A 111 3.21 -33.98 -34.51
C ILE A 111 4.42 -34.12 -33.58
N ALA A 112 5.31 -35.06 -33.93
CA ALA A 112 6.57 -35.35 -33.27
C ALA A 112 7.48 -34.10 -33.13
N PRO A 113 8.32 -34.03 -32.08
CA PRO A 113 9.18 -32.88 -31.84
C PRO A 113 10.25 -32.74 -32.95
N PRO A 114 10.58 -31.51 -33.39
CA PRO A 114 11.66 -31.26 -34.35
C PRO A 114 13.06 -31.46 -33.73
N PRO A 115 14.09 -31.76 -34.55
CA PRO A 115 15.42 -32.17 -34.08
C PRO A 115 16.27 -31.02 -33.53
N GLU A 116 17.20 -31.35 -32.63
CA GLU A 116 18.15 -30.42 -31.98
C GLU A 116 19.02 -29.62 -32.96
N PRO A 117 19.28 -28.32 -32.71
CA PRO A 117 20.30 -27.54 -33.39
C PRO A 117 21.68 -27.66 -32.70
N PRO A 118 22.79 -27.50 -33.46
CA PRO A 118 24.14 -27.80 -32.98
C PRO A 118 24.76 -26.71 -32.08
N ALA A 119 25.80 -27.14 -31.36
CA ALA A 119 26.54 -26.38 -30.36
C ALA A 119 27.10 -25.04 -30.81
N GLY A 120 26.93 -24.02 -29.95
CA GLY A 120 27.84 -22.88 -29.82
C GLY A 120 27.20 -21.51 -29.97
N ALA A 121 26.85 -20.87 -28.85
CA ALA A 121 27.17 -19.47 -28.51
C ALA A 121 26.40 -19.06 -27.25
N ALA A 122 27.06 -18.28 -26.42
CA ALA A 122 26.76 -18.08 -25.02
C ALA A 122 25.62 -17.08 -24.72
N SER A 123 25.13 -17.26 -23.48
CA SER A 123 24.77 -16.24 -22.50
C SER A 123 23.28 -15.93 -22.25
N GLN A 124 22.92 -16.27 -21.00
CA GLN A 124 22.21 -15.46 -20.01
C GLN A 124 20.68 -15.51 -19.94
N ASP A 125 20.26 -15.98 -18.76
CA ASP A 125 19.12 -15.57 -17.95
C ASP A 125 17.72 -16.12 -18.28
N ALA A 126 17.44 -17.25 -17.64
CA ALA A 126 16.11 -17.57 -17.14
C ALA A 126 16.23 -18.17 -15.72
N PRO A 127 15.33 -17.77 -14.80
CA PRO A 127 14.56 -18.75 -14.04
C PRO A 127 13.06 -18.45 -14.21
N SER A 128 12.31 -19.39 -14.78
CA SER A 128 11.56 -20.45 -14.07
C SER A 128 10.27 -19.96 -13.44
N ALA A 129 9.17 -20.49 -13.96
CA ALA A 129 7.81 -20.37 -13.49
C ALA A 129 7.61 -20.89 -12.05
N ALA A 130 6.72 -20.25 -11.30
CA ALA A 130 5.63 -20.87 -10.52
C ALA A 130 5.04 -19.87 -9.51
N ARG A 131 3.79 -19.43 -9.72
CA ARG A 131 2.70 -19.64 -8.74
C ARG A 131 1.41 -18.97 -9.20
N ALA A 132 0.38 -19.81 -9.17
CA ALA A 132 -1.01 -19.48 -9.36
C ALA A 132 -1.59 -18.61 -8.23
N SER A 133 -2.67 -17.90 -8.57
CA SER A 133 -3.90 -17.77 -7.78
C SER A 133 -3.99 -16.69 -6.69
N ARG A 134 -4.64 -15.57 -7.03
CA ARG A 134 -6.03 -15.21 -6.65
C ARG A 134 -6.17 -13.69 -6.60
N GLU A 135 -6.95 -13.13 -7.53
CA GLU A 135 -7.79 -11.99 -7.18
C GLU A 135 -8.99 -11.92 -8.12
N ALA A 136 -10.16 -11.91 -7.48
CA ALA A 136 -11.46 -11.89 -8.11
C ALA A 136 -11.76 -10.48 -8.64
N VAL A 137 -12.04 -10.37 -9.94
CA VAL A 137 -12.62 -9.17 -10.52
C VAL A 137 -14.03 -9.50 -11.00
N ARG A 138 -15.01 -8.99 -10.24
CA ARG A 138 -16.41 -8.87 -10.66
C ARG A 138 -16.49 -7.83 -11.77
N TRP A 139 -17.13 -8.18 -12.89
CA TRP A 139 -17.49 -7.26 -13.97
C TRP A 139 -18.84 -6.57 -13.69
N PRO A 140 -18.97 -5.25 -13.94
CA PRO A 140 -20.24 -4.53 -13.84
C PRO A 140 -21.07 -4.65 -15.14
N LEU A 141 -22.37 -4.88 -15.01
CA LEU A 141 -23.34 -4.91 -16.11
C LEU A 141 -23.66 -3.49 -16.62
N PRO A 142 -23.80 -3.27 -17.94
CA PRO A 142 -24.27 -2.00 -18.52
C PRO A 142 -25.81 -1.86 -18.54
N PRO A 143 -26.35 -0.63 -18.68
CA PRO A 143 -27.76 -0.28 -18.43
C PRO A 143 -28.66 -0.43 -19.66
N LEU A 144 -29.95 -0.71 -19.41
CA LEU A 144 -31.02 -0.73 -20.41
C LEU A 144 -31.63 0.68 -20.57
N VAL A 145 -31.55 1.22 -21.79
CA VAL A 145 -32.31 2.38 -22.25
C VAL A 145 -33.62 1.87 -22.84
N ASN A 146 -34.76 2.31 -22.29
CA ASN A 146 -36.08 2.16 -22.91
C ASN A 146 -36.47 3.49 -23.59
N GLY A 147 -36.46 3.49 -24.92
CA GLY A 147 -37.16 4.46 -25.76
C GLY A 147 -38.51 3.87 -26.16
N ALA A 148 -39.60 4.55 -25.80
CA ALA A 148 -40.95 4.23 -26.22
C ALA A 148 -41.13 4.44 -27.73
N LEU A 149 -41.87 3.56 -28.40
CA LEU A 149 -42.80 3.92 -29.47
C LEU A 149 -43.84 2.81 -29.67
N ALA A 150 -45.04 3.28 -30.01
CA ALA A 150 -46.31 2.58 -30.26
C ALA A 150 -46.15 1.32 -31.13
N VAL A 151 -47.08 0.37 -31.11
CA VAL A 151 -48.29 0.42 -31.95
C VAL A 151 -49.25 -0.71 -31.58
N SER A 152 -50.54 -0.41 -31.76
CA SER A 152 -51.69 -1.29 -31.93
C SER A 152 -51.45 -2.80 -31.96
N SER A 153 -52.26 -3.52 -31.19
CA SER A 153 -53.10 -4.60 -31.76
C SER A 153 -54.04 -5.10 -30.68
N VAL A 154 -55.33 -4.87 -30.92
CA VAL A 154 -56.45 -5.47 -30.23
C VAL A 154 -56.64 -6.88 -30.80
N PRO A 155 -56.58 -7.95 -29.99
CA PRO A 155 -57.21 -9.21 -30.36
C PRO A 155 -58.70 -9.11 -30.05
N GLY A 156 -59.53 -9.27 -31.08
CA GLY A 156 -60.97 -9.22 -30.99
C GLY A 156 -61.54 -10.29 -30.07
N TRP A 157 -61.94 -9.87 -28.88
CA TRP A 157 -63.10 -10.34 -28.13
C TRP A 157 -63.33 -9.33 -26.98
N LEU A 158 -64.59 -8.91 -26.79
CA LEU A 158 -65.07 -7.89 -25.84
C LEU A 158 -65.00 -6.42 -26.27
N GLY A 159 -65.75 -6.11 -27.32
CA GLY A 159 -66.44 -4.83 -27.46
C GLY A 159 -67.96 -5.03 -27.48
N THR A 160 -68.62 -4.60 -26.41
CA THR A 160 -70.02 -4.11 -26.37
C THR A 160 -71.20 -5.10 -26.46
N VAL A 161 -71.91 -5.30 -25.34
CA VAL A 161 -73.39 -5.36 -25.34
C VAL A 161 -73.94 -4.68 -24.09
N LEU A 162 -74.29 -3.39 -24.23
CA LEU A 162 -75.51 -2.82 -23.68
C LEU A 162 -76.12 -1.97 -24.80
N GLY A 163 -77.13 -2.52 -25.46
CA GLY A 163 -77.86 -1.85 -26.52
C GLY A 163 -78.85 -2.79 -27.21
N VAL A 164 -80.13 -2.52 -26.99
CA VAL A 164 -81.31 -3.03 -27.72
C VAL A 164 -81.89 -4.37 -27.22
N ALA A 165 -82.74 -4.28 -26.20
CA ALA A 165 -83.94 -5.09 -26.10
C ALA A 165 -85.09 -4.26 -26.71
N GLY A 166 -85.56 -4.66 -27.89
CA GLY A 166 -86.58 -3.94 -28.64
C GLY A 166 -87.05 -4.70 -29.89
N GLY A 167 -87.67 -5.87 -29.69
CA GLY A 167 -88.77 -6.35 -30.52
C GLY A 167 -88.48 -7.21 -31.77
N ILE A 168 -89.26 -8.31 -31.84
CA ILE A 168 -89.89 -8.92 -33.03
C ILE A 168 -89.21 -10.14 -33.69
N LEU A 169 -89.74 -11.33 -33.35
CA LEU A 169 -90.29 -12.44 -34.19
C LEU A 169 -90.20 -13.75 -33.37
N GLN A 170 -91.30 -14.39 -32.93
CA GLN A 170 -92.12 -15.35 -33.70
C GLN A 170 -91.26 -16.38 -34.45
N ASP A 171 -91.49 -17.69 -34.38
CA ASP A 171 -92.64 -18.48 -33.96
C ASP A 171 -92.22 -19.97 -33.86
N ALA A 172 -93.14 -20.80 -33.34
CA ALA A 172 -93.35 -22.22 -33.70
C ALA A 172 -92.27 -23.26 -33.26
N ARG A 173 -92.55 -24.43 -32.67
CA ARG A 173 -93.73 -25.30 -32.43
C ARG A 173 -93.28 -26.31 -31.32
N ALA A 174 -94.13 -26.97 -30.53
CA ALA A 174 -95.30 -27.72 -30.91
C ALA A 174 -96.29 -27.96 -29.75
N ASN A 175 -97.55 -28.04 -30.16
CA ASN A 175 -98.78 -28.39 -29.45
C ASN A 175 -98.87 -29.95 -29.29
N PRO A 176 -99.79 -30.55 -28.50
CA PRO A 176 -101.21 -30.48 -28.88
C PRO A 176 -102.25 -30.45 -27.74
N SER A 177 -103.33 -29.73 -28.04
CA SER A 177 -104.74 -30.18 -27.95
C SER A 177 -105.31 -30.65 -26.61
N ALA A 178 -106.23 -29.84 -26.07
CA ALA A 178 -107.63 -30.25 -26.02
C ALA A 178 -108.54 -29.01 -25.94
N ALA A 179 -109.42 -28.90 -26.93
CA ALA A 179 -110.55 -27.98 -26.98
C ALA A 179 -111.64 -28.41 -25.99
N ALA A 180 -112.42 -27.45 -25.48
CA ALA A 180 -113.88 -27.46 -25.60
C ALA A 180 -114.49 -26.23 -24.91
N ASP A 181 -115.43 -25.64 -25.63
CA ASP A 181 -116.37 -24.59 -25.27
C ASP A 181 -117.33 -24.95 -24.12
N ASP A 182 -117.99 -23.90 -23.62
CA ASP A 182 -119.35 -23.85 -23.08
C ASP A 182 -119.81 -24.91 -22.06
N ALA A 183 -120.05 -24.46 -20.83
CA ALA A 183 -121.34 -24.65 -20.16
C ALA A 183 -121.40 -23.88 -18.84
N ALA A 184 -122.48 -23.12 -18.68
CA ALA A 184 -123.10 -22.65 -17.44
C ALA A 184 -122.39 -23.02 -16.12
N ALA A 185 -122.07 -21.99 -15.31
CA ALA A 185 -121.89 -22.15 -13.88
C ALA A 185 -123.18 -22.71 -13.26
N THR A 186 -123.30 -24.03 -13.29
CA THR A 186 -124.14 -24.78 -12.37
C THR A 186 -123.53 -24.61 -10.97
N PRO A 187 -124.32 -24.55 -9.89
CA PRO A 187 -123.83 -24.28 -8.52
C PRO A 187 -122.84 -25.32 -7.92
N THR A 188 -122.19 -26.16 -8.73
CA THR A 188 -121.43 -27.35 -8.33
C THR A 188 -119.91 -27.28 -8.59
N SER A 189 -119.35 -26.36 -9.40
CA SER A 189 -117.87 -26.25 -9.59
C SER A 189 -117.19 -25.41 -8.50
N ALA A 190 -117.71 -24.22 -8.18
CA ALA A 190 -117.23 -23.36 -7.09
C ALA A 190 -117.33 -24.06 -5.71
N ALA A 191 -118.35 -24.90 -5.53
CA ALA A 191 -118.49 -25.72 -4.33
C ALA A 191 -117.36 -26.76 -4.20
N ARG A 192 -116.96 -27.42 -5.30
CA ARG A 192 -115.86 -28.41 -5.29
C ARG A 192 -114.50 -27.77 -5.06
N GLU A 193 -114.27 -26.60 -5.65
CA GLU A 193 -113.01 -25.85 -5.48
C GLU A 193 -112.86 -25.31 -4.06
N ARG A 194 -113.95 -24.79 -3.48
CA ARG A 194 -114.02 -24.43 -2.06
C ARG A 194 -113.76 -25.62 -1.14
N ILE A 195 -114.31 -26.81 -1.43
CA ILE A 195 -114.06 -28.03 -0.64
C ILE A 195 -112.58 -28.43 -0.70
N ARG A 196 -111.95 -28.38 -1.89
CA ARG A 196 -110.52 -28.70 -2.05
C ARG A 196 -109.63 -27.70 -1.30
N LEU A 197 -109.89 -26.41 -1.43
CA LEU A 197 -109.15 -25.36 -0.71
C LEU A 197 -109.35 -25.45 0.80
N ALA A 198 -110.57 -25.77 1.27
CA ALA A 198 -110.85 -25.99 2.69
C ALA A 198 -110.15 -27.25 3.23
N ALA A 199 -109.98 -28.29 2.42
CA ALA A 199 -109.22 -29.48 2.80
C ALA A 199 -107.72 -29.18 2.92
N VAL A 200 -107.14 -28.47 1.93
CA VAL A 200 -105.74 -28.02 1.96
C VAL A 200 -105.48 -27.06 3.12
N ALA A 201 -106.40 -26.14 3.39
CA ALA A 201 -106.32 -25.22 4.51
C ALA A 201 -106.38 -25.92 5.87
N ARG A 202 -107.22 -26.94 6.03
CA ARG A 202 -107.26 -27.78 7.24
C ARG A 202 -105.99 -28.61 7.41
N GLN A 203 -105.46 -29.16 6.31
CA GLN A 203 -104.22 -29.91 6.33
C GLN A 203 -103.02 -29.03 6.68
N TRP A 204 -102.95 -27.82 6.14
CA TRP A 204 -101.97 -26.82 6.56
C TRP A 204 -102.15 -26.41 8.01
N ARG A 205 -103.39 -26.19 8.48
CA ARG A 205 -103.65 -25.79 9.86
C ARG A 205 -103.25 -26.87 10.87
N GLY A 206 -103.41 -28.14 10.52
CA GLY A 206 -102.98 -29.27 11.34
C GLY A 206 -101.47 -29.53 11.35
N THR A 207 -100.74 -29.10 10.32
CA THR A 207 -99.30 -29.42 10.16
C THR A 207 -98.38 -28.21 10.28
N GLY A 208 -98.87 -27.00 10.01
CA GLY A 208 -98.10 -25.77 9.91
C GLY A 208 -97.06 -25.74 8.78
N ALA A 209 -96.98 -26.77 7.94
CA ALA A 209 -95.87 -26.95 7.01
C ALA A 209 -95.91 -25.93 5.86
N GLU A 210 -94.76 -25.29 5.59
CA GLU A 210 -94.67 -24.23 4.56
C GLU A 210 -94.98 -24.72 3.13
N GLY A 211 -94.90 -26.02 2.88
CA GLY A 211 -95.20 -26.64 1.58
C GLY A 211 -96.68 -26.53 1.16
N TYR A 212 -97.58 -26.23 2.08
CA TYR A 212 -99.00 -25.99 1.78
C TYR A 212 -99.32 -24.50 1.55
N LEU A 213 -98.37 -23.60 1.77
CA LEU A 213 -98.57 -22.18 1.55
C LEU A 213 -98.66 -21.88 0.05
N LEU A 214 -99.71 -21.16 -0.32
CA LEU A 214 -100.03 -20.87 -1.71
C LEU A 214 -99.18 -19.69 -2.21
N ASN A 215 -98.88 -19.67 -3.49
CA ASN A 215 -98.19 -18.55 -4.13
C ASN A 215 -98.75 -18.30 -5.54
N GLY A 216 -98.41 -17.16 -6.13
CA GLY A 216 -98.81 -16.81 -7.50
C GLY A 216 -100.33 -16.91 -7.71
N ARG A 217 -100.74 -17.56 -8.81
CA ARG A 217 -102.16 -17.71 -9.16
C ARG A 217 -102.96 -18.51 -8.13
N ALA A 218 -102.38 -19.54 -7.51
CA ALA A 218 -103.07 -20.34 -6.50
C ALA A 218 -103.43 -19.54 -5.23
N LEU A 219 -102.60 -18.56 -4.85
CA LEU A 219 -102.92 -17.63 -3.77
C LEU A 219 -104.03 -16.65 -4.17
N ALA A 220 -103.97 -16.11 -5.40
CA ALA A 220 -104.98 -15.20 -5.93
C ALA A 220 -106.36 -15.86 -6.11
N ASP A 221 -106.38 -17.14 -6.48
CA ASP A 221 -107.63 -17.90 -6.64
C ASP A 221 -108.24 -18.29 -5.28
N ALA A 222 -107.40 -18.62 -4.28
CA ALA A 222 -107.86 -18.93 -2.93
C ALA A 222 -108.44 -17.71 -2.18
N GLU A 223 -108.03 -16.49 -2.53
CA GLU A 223 -108.55 -15.25 -1.97
C GLU A 223 -110.05 -15.05 -2.24
N ARG A 224 -110.55 -15.56 -3.36
CA ARG A 224 -111.98 -15.48 -3.73
C ARG A 224 -112.89 -16.30 -2.80
N PHE A 225 -112.32 -17.18 -1.99
CA PHE A 225 -113.01 -18.04 -1.04
C PHE A 225 -112.59 -17.77 0.42
N ALA A 226 -111.95 -16.64 0.69
CA ALA A 226 -111.40 -16.28 2.00
C ALA A 226 -112.45 -16.03 3.09
N ASP A 227 -113.74 -16.00 2.74
CA ASP A 227 -114.86 -15.95 3.67
C ASP A 227 -114.97 -17.23 4.53
N ASP A 228 -114.38 -18.33 4.06
CA ASP A 228 -114.20 -19.54 4.87
C ASP A 228 -113.06 -19.34 5.89
N PRO A 229 -113.28 -19.59 7.20
CA PRO A 229 -112.29 -19.30 8.24
C PRO A 229 -110.95 -20.02 8.06
N ASP A 230 -110.98 -21.25 7.56
CA ASP A 230 -109.78 -22.06 7.35
C ASP A 230 -109.01 -21.57 6.12
N ILE A 231 -109.71 -21.35 5.00
CA ILE A 231 -109.11 -20.83 3.76
C ILE A 231 -108.53 -19.42 3.99
N GLY A 232 -109.27 -18.55 4.69
CA GLY A 232 -108.80 -17.20 5.02
C GLY A 232 -107.55 -17.19 5.90
N ALA A 233 -107.39 -18.17 6.80
CA ALA A 233 -106.16 -18.33 7.60
C ALA A 233 -104.97 -18.77 6.74
N LEU A 234 -105.16 -19.72 5.82
CA LEU A 234 -104.14 -20.18 4.87
C LEU A 234 -103.67 -19.05 3.95
N VAL A 235 -104.60 -18.26 3.41
CA VAL A 235 -104.31 -17.12 2.54
C VAL A 235 -103.45 -16.06 3.24
N ARG A 236 -103.79 -15.71 4.49
CA ARG A 236 -102.99 -14.73 5.27
C ARG A 236 -101.58 -15.23 5.57
N ALA A 237 -101.41 -16.51 5.90
CA ALA A 237 -100.10 -17.10 6.13
C ALA A 237 -99.27 -17.17 4.83
N SER A 238 -99.93 -17.48 3.73
CA SER A 238 -99.33 -17.55 2.39
C SER A 238 -98.83 -16.19 1.92
N ARG A 239 -99.61 -15.11 2.10
CA ARG A 239 -99.17 -13.72 1.83
C ARG A 239 -97.93 -13.33 2.64
N ARG A 240 -97.92 -13.62 3.94
CA ARG A 240 -96.76 -13.32 4.81
C ARG A 240 -95.51 -14.07 4.37
N ALA A 241 -95.63 -15.30 3.88
CA ALA A 241 -94.51 -16.07 3.36
C ALA A 241 -93.95 -15.49 2.05
N VAL A 242 -94.82 -15.04 1.14
CA VAL A 242 -94.42 -14.36 -0.11
C VAL A 242 -93.68 -13.05 0.21
N GLU A 243 -94.23 -12.22 1.11
CA GLU A 243 -93.58 -10.95 1.51
C GLU A 243 -92.21 -11.14 2.16
N ARG A 244 -92.02 -12.21 2.95
CA ARG A 244 -90.71 -12.54 3.55
C ARG A 244 -89.69 -12.89 2.46
N ARG A 245 -90.08 -13.68 1.47
CA ARG A 245 -89.21 -14.08 0.34
C ARG A 245 -88.80 -12.88 -0.51
N ASP A 246 -89.72 -11.96 -0.78
CA ASP A 246 -89.40 -10.76 -1.58
C ASP A 246 -88.50 -9.76 -0.84
N ARG A 247 -88.67 -9.61 0.48
CA ARG A 247 -87.77 -8.78 1.30
C ARG A 247 -86.36 -9.34 1.33
N LEU A 248 -86.21 -10.66 1.53
CA LEU A 248 -84.91 -11.35 1.49
C LEU A 248 -84.23 -11.19 0.13
N ARG A 249 -84.97 -11.36 -0.97
CA ARG A 249 -84.43 -11.19 -2.32
C ARG A 249 -83.93 -9.76 -2.57
N ARG A 250 -84.69 -8.73 -2.19
CA ARG A 250 -84.27 -7.32 -2.34
C ARG A 250 -83.04 -7.00 -1.50
N TRP A 251 -82.98 -7.50 -0.27
CA TRP A 251 -81.84 -7.30 0.62
C TRP A 251 -80.56 -7.94 0.05
N LEU A 252 -80.64 -9.20 -0.39
CA LEU A 252 -79.49 -9.92 -0.99
C LEU A 252 -78.94 -9.23 -2.23
N VAL A 253 -79.82 -8.73 -3.12
CA VAL A 253 -79.40 -8.01 -4.33
C VAL A 253 -78.74 -6.66 -3.98
N GLY A 254 -79.28 -5.93 -3.00
CA GLY A 254 -78.71 -4.66 -2.54
C GLY A 254 -77.32 -4.83 -1.91
N THR A 255 -77.14 -5.85 -1.07
CA THR A 255 -75.84 -6.13 -0.44
C THR A 255 -74.79 -6.58 -1.45
N ALA A 256 -75.16 -7.39 -2.44
CA ALA A 256 -74.25 -7.83 -3.50
C ALA A 256 -73.78 -6.65 -4.37
N GLY A 257 -74.68 -5.71 -4.69
CA GLY A 257 -74.34 -4.50 -5.44
C GLY A 257 -73.37 -3.59 -4.69
N ALA A 258 -73.59 -3.35 -3.39
CA ALA A 258 -72.71 -2.53 -2.56
C ALA A 258 -71.30 -3.15 -2.42
N ALA A 259 -71.21 -4.47 -2.26
CA ALA A 259 -69.93 -5.18 -2.20
C ALA A 259 -69.15 -5.06 -3.52
N LEU A 260 -69.83 -5.14 -4.66
CA LEU A 260 -69.22 -4.99 -5.98
C LEU A 260 -68.63 -3.59 -6.17
N VAL A 261 -69.38 -2.53 -5.79
CA VAL A 261 -68.91 -1.14 -5.86
C VAL A 261 -67.71 -0.93 -4.93
N GLY A 262 -67.75 -1.47 -3.72
CA GLY A 262 -66.62 -1.43 -2.78
C GLY A 262 -65.36 -2.08 -3.36
N ALA A 263 -65.49 -3.25 -4.00
CA ALA A 263 -64.38 -3.94 -4.64
C ALA A 263 -63.75 -3.12 -5.79
N VAL A 264 -64.58 -2.47 -6.62
CA VAL A 264 -64.11 -1.61 -7.71
C VAL A 264 -63.35 -0.39 -7.18
N VAL A 265 -63.85 0.26 -6.11
CA VAL A 265 -63.17 1.40 -5.49
C VAL A 265 -61.80 0.98 -4.92
N VAL A 266 -61.73 -0.16 -4.24
CA VAL A 266 -60.46 -0.69 -3.72
C VAL A 266 -59.48 -0.96 -4.85
N LEU A 267 -59.93 -1.53 -5.97
CA LEU A 267 -59.09 -1.78 -7.14
C LEU A 267 -58.52 -0.48 -7.72
N ILE A 268 -59.34 0.58 -7.83
CA ILE A 268 -58.90 1.90 -8.34
C ILE A 268 -57.85 2.52 -7.42
N VAL A 269 -58.05 2.46 -6.10
CA VAL A 269 -57.08 2.97 -5.11
C VAL A 269 -55.77 2.20 -5.19
N GLN A 270 -55.83 0.86 -5.29
CA GLN A 270 -54.63 0.03 -5.44
C GLN A 270 -53.87 0.32 -6.74
N ASN A 271 -54.57 0.57 -7.85
CA ASN A 271 -53.91 0.92 -9.10
C ASN A 271 -53.22 2.28 -9.02
N ARG A 272 -53.88 3.31 -8.46
CA ARG A 272 -53.24 4.62 -8.27
C ARG A 272 -52.04 4.57 -7.34
N ALA A 273 -52.09 3.75 -6.28
CA ALA A 273 -50.94 3.57 -5.40
C ALA A 273 -49.75 2.93 -6.12
N LYS A 274 -50.00 2.00 -7.05
CA LYS A 274 -48.95 1.41 -7.91
C LYS A 274 -48.34 2.44 -8.86
N ASP A 275 -49.16 3.27 -9.50
CA ASP A 275 -48.68 4.29 -10.43
C ASP A 275 -47.74 5.29 -9.75
N VAL A 276 -48.11 5.76 -8.54
CA VAL A 276 -47.26 6.66 -7.73
C VAL A 276 -45.96 5.96 -7.31
N ALA A 277 -46.02 4.68 -6.94
CA ALA A 277 -44.84 3.92 -6.56
C ALA A 277 -43.86 3.70 -7.74
N LEU A 278 -44.39 3.48 -8.95
CA LEU A 278 -43.59 3.38 -10.17
C LEU A 278 -42.90 4.71 -10.50
N GLU A 279 -43.64 5.82 -10.39
CA GLU A 279 -43.09 7.16 -10.67
C GLU A 279 -42.01 7.57 -9.66
N GLN A 280 -42.19 7.22 -8.37
CA GLN A 280 -41.15 7.43 -7.35
C GLN A 280 -39.90 6.58 -7.60
N ARG A 281 -40.08 5.33 -8.04
CA ARG A 281 -38.97 4.44 -8.38
C ARG A 281 -38.16 4.98 -9.56
N ASP A 282 -38.82 5.44 -10.60
CA ASP A 282 -38.13 5.92 -11.80
C ASP A 282 -37.36 7.24 -11.52
N ARG A 283 -37.91 8.13 -10.69
CA ARG A 283 -37.15 9.31 -10.18
C ARG A 283 -35.95 8.90 -9.35
N ALA A 284 -36.10 7.92 -8.45
CA ALA A 284 -34.99 7.42 -7.64
C ALA A 284 -33.88 6.77 -8.48
N LEU A 285 -34.23 6.07 -9.56
CA LEU A 285 -33.26 5.51 -10.51
C LEU A 285 -32.52 6.63 -11.27
N THR A 286 -33.24 7.66 -11.72
CA THR A 286 -32.65 8.81 -12.42
C THR A 286 -31.70 9.59 -11.52
N ASP A 287 -32.07 9.82 -10.26
CA ASP A 287 -31.21 10.47 -9.26
C ASP A 287 -29.97 9.62 -8.93
N LEU A 288 -30.11 8.30 -8.87
CA LEU A 288 -28.98 7.39 -8.65
C LEU A 288 -27.99 7.43 -9.82
N GLU A 289 -28.48 7.46 -11.06
CA GLU A 289 -27.64 7.60 -12.26
C GLU A 289 -26.93 8.95 -12.31
N ALA A 290 -27.64 10.04 -11.97
CA ALA A 290 -27.03 11.37 -11.86
C ALA A 290 -25.93 11.41 -10.78
N GLN A 291 -26.17 10.81 -9.61
CA GLN A 291 -25.17 10.70 -8.55
C GLN A 291 -23.95 9.87 -8.95
N LYS A 292 -24.15 8.73 -9.63
CA LYS A 292 -23.05 7.91 -10.16
C LYS A 292 -22.19 8.69 -11.16
N SER A 293 -22.82 9.38 -12.11
CA SER A 293 -22.09 10.18 -13.11
C SER A 293 -21.29 11.33 -12.49
N LEU A 294 -21.81 11.96 -11.43
CA LEU A 294 -21.09 13.00 -10.68
C LEU A 294 -19.93 12.42 -9.87
N ALA A 295 -20.09 11.23 -9.29
CA ALA A 295 -19.03 10.54 -8.57
C ALA A 295 -17.89 10.12 -9.52
N GLU A 296 -18.23 9.59 -10.70
CA GLU A 296 -17.25 9.23 -11.75
C GLU A 296 -16.46 10.46 -12.24
N ARG A 297 -17.14 11.58 -12.52
CA ARG A 297 -16.47 12.83 -12.92
C ARG A 297 -15.58 13.40 -11.83
N ARG A 298 -15.99 13.30 -10.55
CA ARG A 298 -15.15 13.72 -9.42
C ARG A 298 -13.93 12.81 -9.25
N GLY A 299 -14.10 11.51 -9.44
CA GLY A 299 -13.01 10.54 -9.46
C GLY A 299 -11.99 10.86 -10.54
N SER A 300 -12.44 11.06 -11.78
CA SER A 300 -11.54 11.39 -12.89
C SER A 300 -10.81 12.72 -12.68
N LEU A 301 -11.49 13.75 -12.14
CA LEU A 301 -10.84 15.04 -11.85
C LEU A 301 -9.79 14.92 -10.75
N ALA A 302 -10.07 14.12 -9.72
CA ALA A 302 -9.12 13.85 -8.64
C ALA A 302 -7.90 13.08 -9.15
N GLU A 303 -8.07 12.09 -10.02
CA GLU A 303 -6.97 11.37 -10.68
C GLU A 303 -6.13 12.30 -11.56
N THR A 304 -6.74 13.17 -12.37
CA THR A 304 -5.99 14.12 -13.20
C THR A 304 -5.24 15.16 -12.37
N ASN A 305 -5.81 15.64 -11.27
CA ASN A 305 -5.14 16.58 -10.37
C ASN A 305 -3.98 15.91 -9.63
N ALA A 306 -4.18 14.67 -9.14
CA ALA A 306 -3.13 13.90 -8.50
C ALA A 306 -1.97 13.61 -9.48
N ALA A 307 -2.27 13.27 -10.73
CA ALA A 307 -1.27 13.06 -11.77
C ALA A 307 -0.51 14.36 -12.13
N ALA A 308 -1.22 15.50 -12.23
CA ALA A 308 -0.59 16.80 -12.48
C ALA A 308 0.31 17.25 -11.31
N GLU A 309 -0.13 17.03 -10.06
CA GLU A 309 0.67 17.30 -8.87
C GLU A 309 1.89 16.39 -8.77
N ALA A 310 1.77 15.11 -9.10
CA ALA A 310 2.89 14.18 -9.14
C ALA A 310 3.91 14.57 -10.22
N ALA A 311 3.44 14.94 -11.42
CA ALA A 311 4.31 15.43 -12.49
C ALA A 311 5.02 16.75 -12.12
N ALA A 312 4.33 17.66 -11.44
CA ALA A 312 4.93 18.90 -10.94
C ALA A 312 5.99 18.64 -9.86
N ARG A 313 5.76 17.70 -8.93
CA ARG A 313 6.74 17.27 -7.93
C ARG A 313 7.98 16.67 -8.59
N GLN A 314 7.80 15.74 -9.53
CA GLN A 314 8.89 15.11 -10.25
C GLN A 314 9.71 16.12 -11.09
N ALA A 315 9.05 17.11 -11.70
CA ALA A 315 9.73 18.19 -12.42
C ALA A 315 10.55 19.08 -11.46
N ALA A 316 10.03 19.40 -10.28
CA ALA A 316 10.74 20.17 -9.27
C ALA A 316 11.94 19.39 -8.69
N GLU A 317 11.78 18.10 -8.42
CA GLU A 317 12.82 17.20 -7.94
C GLU A 317 13.96 17.06 -8.96
N SER A 318 13.63 16.84 -10.24
CA SER A 318 14.64 16.73 -11.30
C SER A 318 15.39 18.04 -11.54
N ALA A 319 14.69 19.19 -11.50
CA ALA A 319 15.32 20.51 -11.58
C ALA A 319 16.27 20.77 -10.39
N ARG A 320 15.85 20.37 -9.19
CA ARG A 320 16.64 20.48 -7.96
C ARG A 320 17.89 19.58 -8.00
N ALA A 321 17.74 18.32 -8.35
CA ALA A 321 18.85 17.38 -8.49
C ALA A 321 19.86 17.91 -9.51
N SER A 322 19.38 18.46 -10.63
CA SER A 322 20.22 19.10 -11.65
C SER A 322 20.95 20.34 -11.13
N ALA A 323 20.31 21.16 -10.29
CA ALA A 323 20.92 22.34 -9.69
C ALA A 323 22.02 21.96 -8.68
N LEU A 324 21.77 20.94 -7.83
CA LEU A 324 22.76 20.39 -6.91
C LEU A 324 23.95 19.81 -7.66
N ASP A 325 23.71 19.10 -8.77
CA ASP A 325 24.80 18.54 -9.56
C ASP A 325 25.64 19.62 -10.25
N ARG A 326 25.01 20.69 -10.77
CA ARG A 326 25.73 21.87 -11.27
C ARG A 326 26.57 22.52 -10.16
N LEU A 327 26.04 22.63 -8.95
CA LEU A 327 26.78 23.22 -7.82
C LEU A 327 28.00 22.37 -7.46
N ARG A 328 27.87 21.03 -7.43
CA ARG A 328 29.02 20.10 -7.28
C ARG A 328 30.06 20.26 -8.39
N GLN A 329 29.60 20.41 -9.64
CA GLN A 329 30.49 20.60 -10.78
C GLN A 329 31.23 21.94 -10.70
N LEU A 330 30.56 23.00 -10.24
CA LEU A 330 31.18 24.32 -10.06
C LEU A 330 32.19 24.30 -8.90
N GLU A 331 31.86 23.70 -7.76
CA GLU A 331 32.79 23.55 -6.64
C GLU A 331 34.02 22.74 -7.00
N SER A 332 33.85 21.60 -7.69
CA SER A 332 34.99 20.77 -8.13
C SER A 332 35.88 21.51 -9.13
N ARG A 333 35.29 22.26 -10.07
CA ARG A 333 36.05 23.10 -11.01
C ARG A 333 36.77 24.24 -10.29
N GLN A 334 36.13 24.86 -9.31
CA GLN A 334 36.72 25.95 -8.52
C GLN A 334 37.94 25.43 -7.74
N VAL A 335 37.82 24.29 -7.04
CA VAL A 335 38.93 23.65 -6.32
C VAL A 335 40.10 23.32 -7.26
N GLN A 336 39.81 22.79 -8.46
CA GLN A 336 40.84 22.51 -9.46
C GLN A 336 41.52 23.78 -9.97
N LEU A 337 40.75 24.84 -10.20
CA LEU A 337 41.26 26.14 -10.63
C LEU A 337 42.15 26.77 -9.54
N ASP A 338 41.73 26.73 -8.29
CA ASP A 338 42.48 27.28 -7.16
C ASP A 338 43.78 26.50 -6.93
N ALA A 339 43.75 25.16 -7.02
CA ALA A 339 44.94 24.32 -6.94
C ALA A 339 45.92 24.61 -8.10
N ALA A 340 45.42 24.82 -9.31
CA ALA A 340 46.24 25.19 -10.47
C ALA A 340 46.86 26.58 -10.31
N ILE A 341 46.09 27.57 -9.86
CA ILE A 341 46.59 28.94 -9.58
C ILE A 341 47.66 28.90 -8.48
N ALA A 342 47.43 28.15 -7.40
CA ALA A 342 48.39 28.00 -6.31
C ALA A 342 49.70 27.35 -6.78
N LEU A 343 49.61 26.33 -7.64
CA LEU A 343 50.78 25.69 -8.25
C LEU A 343 51.56 26.66 -9.14
N ILE A 344 50.87 27.40 -10.02
CA ILE A 344 51.49 28.41 -10.90
C ILE A 344 52.21 29.47 -10.07
N ARG A 345 51.58 29.97 -8.99
CA ARG A 345 52.22 30.93 -8.07
C ARG A 345 53.46 30.34 -7.40
N ARG A 346 53.39 29.09 -6.92
CA ARG A 346 54.52 28.40 -6.28
C ARG A 346 55.70 28.24 -7.23
N GLU A 347 55.44 27.82 -8.47
CA GLU A 347 56.49 27.62 -9.48
C GLU A 347 57.08 28.95 -9.98
N ARG A 348 56.28 30.02 -10.07
CA ARG A 348 56.81 31.39 -10.30
C ARG A 348 57.67 31.87 -9.14
N ALA A 349 57.23 31.68 -7.88
CA ALA A 349 57.99 32.08 -6.70
C ALA A 349 59.30 31.28 -6.55
N ALA A 350 59.33 30.04 -7.02
CA ALA A 350 60.53 29.21 -7.09
C ALA A 350 61.43 29.54 -8.30
N GLY A 351 61.04 30.49 -9.17
CA GLY A 351 61.78 30.87 -10.37
C GLY A 351 61.78 29.82 -11.49
N ARG A 352 60.93 28.78 -11.39
CA ARG A 352 60.86 27.66 -12.34
C ARG A 352 59.84 27.85 -13.46
N LEU A 353 58.97 28.85 -13.34
CA LEU A 353 58.01 29.24 -14.36
C LEU A 353 58.16 30.74 -14.69
N ASP A 354 58.40 31.06 -15.96
CA ASP A 354 58.50 32.44 -16.43
C ASP A 354 57.12 33.11 -16.50
N ALA A 355 57.06 34.42 -16.24
CA ALA A 355 55.83 35.21 -16.29
C ALA A 355 55.15 35.17 -17.67
N ALA A 356 55.96 35.16 -18.73
CA ALA A 356 55.49 35.09 -20.11
C ALA A 356 54.87 33.74 -20.49
N ALA A 357 55.12 32.68 -19.70
CA ALA A 357 54.57 31.35 -19.91
C ALA A 357 53.16 31.17 -19.32
N VAL A 358 52.67 32.14 -18.53
CA VAL A 358 51.30 32.12 -17.99
C VAL A 358 50.32 32.57 -19.07
N PRO A 359 49.28 31.78 -19.40
CA PRO A 359 48.26 32.19 -20.36
C PRO A 359 47.66 33.57 -20.00
N PRO A 360 47.46 34.48 -20.96
CA PRO A 360 46.97 35.85 -20.70
C PRO A 360 45.66 35.91 -19.90
N SER A 361 44.78 34.91 -20.08
CA SER A 361 43.52 34.79 -19.35
C SER A 361 43.69 34.46 -17.86
N LEU A 362 44.82 33.85 -17.48
CA LEU A 362 45.15 33.49 -16.11
C LEU A 362 46.04 34.53 -15.42
N VAL A 363 46.69 35.42 -16.18
CA VAL A 363 47.54 36.49 -15.63
C VAL A 363 46.82 37.32 -14.56
N PRO A 364 45.58 37.81 -14.74
CA PRO A 364 44.88 38.56 -13.71
C PRO A 364 44.61 37.74 -12.44
N LEU A 365 44.29 36.46 -12.57
CA LEU A 365 44.02 35.55 -11.44
C LEU A 365 45.30 35.19 -10.69
N VAL A 366 46.42 35.02 -11.41
CA VAL A 366 47.73 34.72 -10.84
C VAL A 366 48.31 35.95 -10.14
N GLU A 367 48.18 37.14 -10.75
CA GLU A 367 48.74 38.43 -10.28
C GLU A 367 47.90 39.14 -9.23
N ALA A 368 46.57 39.01 -9.24
CA ALA A 368 45.70 39.67 -8.25
C ALA A 368 46.03 39.28 -6.80
N GLY A 369 46.70 38.13 -6.60
CA GLY A 369 46.85 37.53 -5.27
C GLY A 369 45.48 37.25 -4.64
N PRO A 370 45.43 36.66 -3.44
CA PRO A 370 44.29 36.92 -2.58
C PRO A 370 44.27 38.44 -2.33
N LYS A 371 43.33 39.19 -2.92
CA LYS A 371 43.12 40.59 -2.52
C LYS A 371 42.70 40.53 -1.05
N PRO A 372 43.48 41.07 -0.09
CA PRO A 372 43.02 41.13 1.28
C PRO A 372 41.81 42.04 1.28
N SER A 373 40.62 41.46 1.31
CA SER A 373 39.42 42.24 1.53
C SER A 373 39.56 42.90 2.90
N SER A 374 39.44 44.22 2.94
CA SER A 374 39.56 45.03 4.15
C SER A 374 38.33 44.91 5.06
N ALA A 375 37.26 44.25 4.63
CA ALA A 375 36.03 44.15 5.43
C ALA A 375 36.26 43.26 6.66
N GLY A 376 36.46 43.85 7.84
CA GLY A 376 36.49 43.12 9.11
C GLY A 376 35.15 42.44 9.41
N LEU A 377 35.04 41.82 10.59
CA LEU A 377 33.75 41.35 11.10
C LEU A 377 32.73 42.49 11.03
N PRO A 378 31.50 42.24 10.52
CA PRO A 378 30.46 43.27 10.56
C PRO A 378 30.24 43.76 11.99
N HIS A 379 29.85 45.03 12.12
CA HIS A 379 29.51 45.61 13.41
C HIS A 379 28.45 44.74 14.12
N SER A 380 28.49 44.69 15.45
CA SER A 380 27.61 43.85 16.27
C SER A 380 26.12 44.08 16.05
N GLU A 381 25.73 45.28 15.60
CA GLU A 381 24.35 45.66 15.27
C GLU A 381 23.95 45.34 13.82
N SER A 382 24.85 44.76 13.04
CA SER A 382 24.58 44.42 11.65
C SER A 382 23.48 43.38 11.55
N ARG A 383 22.50 43.64 10.69
CA ARG A 383 21.43 42.69 10.34
C ARG A 383 21.94 41.40 9.71
N LEU A 384 23.20 41.38 9.25
CA LEU A 384 23.85 40.19 8.74
C LEU A 384 24.16 39.18 9.86
N LEU A 385 24.26 39.60 11.12
CA LEU A 385 24.53 38.72 12.26
C LEU A 385 23.24 38.11 12.81
N SER A 386 22.46 37.48 11.91
CA SER A 386 21.14 36.90 12.20
C SER A 386 21.17 35.71 13.16
N GLY A 387 22.31 35.04 13.26
CA GLY A 387 22.50 33.86 14.08
C GLY A 387 21.80 32.61 13.53
N TYR A 388 21.85 31.57 14.35
CA TYR A 388 21.05 30.37 14.19
C TYR A 388 19.57 30.63 14.52
N ARG A 389 18.68 30.07 13.69
CA ARG A 389 17.23 30.06 13.83
C ARG A 389 16.75 28.65 14.18
N ALA A 390 16.13 28.53 15.36
CA ALA A 390 15.62 27.26 15.87
C ALA A 390 14.39 26.73 15.09
N ASP A 391 13.59 27.63 14.51
CA ASP A 391 12.37 27.31 13.76
C ASP A 391 12.62 27.01 12.28
N PHE A 392 13.89 26.95 11.85
CA PHE A 392 14.27 26.95 10.43
C PHE A 392 13.69 25.75 9.65
N LEU A 393 13.58 24.60 10.30
CA LEU A 393 13.00 23.38 9.72
C LEU A 393 11.46 23.36 9.78
N GLY A 394 10.79 24.42 10.25
CA GLY A 394 9.34 24.42 10.52
C GLY A 394 8.93 23.59 11.74
N THR A 395 9.90 23.00 12.44
CA THR A 395 9.79 22.53 13.84
C THR A 395 10.87 23.23 14.66
N THR A 396 10.68 23.32 15.97
CA THR A 396 11.62 24.04 16.84
C THR A 396 12.74 23.11 17.26
N VAL A 397 13.92 23.29 16.66
CA VAL A 397 15.15 22.61 17.06
C VAL A 397 16.03 23.63 17.80
N PRO A 398 16.01 23.68 19.14
CA PRO A 398 16.85 24.62 19.88
C PRO A 398 18.34 24.23 19.78
N ILE A 399 19.22 25.19 20.05
CA ILE A 399 20.64 24.89 20.30
C ILE A 399 20.69 23.95 21.52
N PRO A 400 21.46 22.83 21.47
CA PRO A 400 21.50 21.83 22.55
C PRO A 400 21.75 22.44 23.95
N ALA A 401 20.96 22.00 24.93
CA ALA A 401 21.07 22.44 26.31
C ALA A 401 22.37 21.90 26.96
N ALA A 402 22.84 22.57 28.04
CA ALA A 402 24.17 22.44 28.68
C ALA A 402 25.35 23.18 28.02
N ALA A 403 25.09 24.04 27.03
CA ALA A 403 26.07 24.97 26.48
C ALA A 403 26.21 26.31 27.26
N ALA A 404 25.40 26.53 28.29
CA ALA A 404 25.10 27.87 28.84
C ALA A 404 26.05 28.42 29.92
N SER A 405 27.37 28.33 29.74
CA SER A 405 28.32 29.04 30.62
C SER A 405 29.33 29.93 29.89
N GLY A 406 29.19 30.11 28.58
CA GLY A 406 30.13 30.89 27.78
C GLY A 406 29.47 31.80 26.74
N PRO A 407 30.25 32.71 26.12
CA PRO A 407 29.74 33.68 25.15
C PRO A 407 28.99 33.03 23.97
N VAL A 408 27.81 33.58 23.65
CA VAL A 408 27.01 33.19 22.47
C VAL A 408 27.18 34.25 21.39
N LEU A 409 27.67 33.82 20.23
CA LEU A 409 28.10 34.71 19.16
C LEU A 409 27.30 34.43 17.88
N PRO A 410 26.27 35.23 17.58
CA PRO A 410 25.56 35.14 16.32
C PRO A 410 26.43 35.71 15.18
N TYR A 411 26.41 35.01 14.06
CA TYR A 411 26.98 35.36 12.75
C TYR A 411 25.91 35.15 11.66
N ALA A 412 26.24 35.29 10.38
CA ALA A 412 25.25 35.09 9.31
C ALA A 412 24.87 33.62 9.17
N ASN A 413 23.60 33.29 9.48
CA ASN A 413 23.05 31.94 9.37
C ASN A 413 23.68 30.89 10.32
N PHE A 414 24.55 31.30 11.25
CA PHE A 414 25.09 30.43 12.28
C PHE A 414 25.37 31.15 13.59
N THR A 415 25.42 30.39 14.68
CA THR A 415 25.80 30.85 16.02
C THR A 415 26.91 29.97 16.56
N VAL A 416 27.94 30.56 17.17
CA VAL A 416 28.95 29.83 17.93
C VAL A 416 28.74 30.08 19.43
N VAL A 417 28.74 29.01 20.22
CA VAL A 417 28.81 29.06 21.67
C VAL A 417 30.22 28.69 22.10
N LEU A 418 30.92 29.64 22.72
CA LEU A 418 32.33 29.51 23.08
C LEU A 418 32.51 28.85 24.45
N ASP A 419 33.49 27.96 24.58
CA ASP A 419 34.03 27.55 25.87
C ASP A 419 35.16 28.52 26.25
N ALA A 420 34.89 29.50 27.11
CA ALA A 420 35.87 30.54 27.46
C ALA A 420 37.10 29.98 28.21
N ALA A 421 36.98 28.83 28.89
CA ALA A 421 38.07 28.22 29.63
C ALA A 421 39.00 27.44 28.70
N ARG A 422 38.44 26.67 27.77
CA ARG A 422 39.18 25.98 26.72
C ARG A 422 39.56 26.89 25.55
N ARG A 423 38.99 28.10 25.52
CA ARG A 423 39.16 29.13 24.48
C ARG A 423 38.88 28.57 23.08
N VAL A 424 37.84 27.75 22.90
CA VAL A 424 37.45 27.16 21.60
C VAL A 424 35.93 27.15 21.46
N GLY A 425 35.42 27.10 20.22
CA GLY A 425 33.99 26.90 19.98
C GLY A 425 33.53 25.56 20.55
N ARG A 426 32.60 25.57 21.51
CA ARG A 426 31.98 24.37 22.08
C ARG A 426 30.94 23.78 21.14
N ILE A 427 30.12 24.66 20.57
CA ILE A 427 29.06 24.32 19.61
C ILE A 427 29.01 25.40 18.53
N ALA A 428 28.92 24.98 17.27
CA ALA A 428 28.42 25.79 16.18
C ALA A 428 27.05 25.25 15.75
N ALA A 429 26.05 26.14 15.67
CA ALA A 429 24.70 25.86 15.21
C ALA A 429 24.48 26.60 13.88
N VAL A 430 24.15 25.90 12.81
CA VAL A 430 24.13 26.41 11.43
C VAL A 430 22.79 26.10 10.79
N ASN A 431 22.25 27.07 10.06
CA ASN A 431 21.16 26.84 9.11
C ASN A 431 21.69 26.91 7.69
N ILE A 432 21.29 25.97 6.85
CA ILE A 432 21.68 25.86 5.44
C ILE A 432 20.41 25.85 4.60
N ASP A 433 20.22 26.90 3.80
CA ASP A 433 19.22 26.90 2.73
C ASP A 433 19.87 26.47 1.42
N ARG A 434 19.72 25.19 1.06
CA ARG A 434 20.29 24.62 -0.17
C ARG A 434 19.72 25.25 -1.45
N GLN A 435 18.53 25.84 -1.41
CA GLN A 435 17.97 26.55 -2.56
C GLN A 435 18.55 27.96 -2.71
N GLY A 436 18.91 28.58 -1.58
CA GLY A 436 19.51 29.91 -1.54
C GLY A 436 21.03 29.96 -1.68
N LEU A 437 21.72 28.80 -1.72
CA LEU A 437 23.17 28.74 -1.78
C LEU A 437 23.73 29.44 -3.03
N ARG A 438 24.75 30.26 -2.81
CA ARG A 438 25.51 30.95 -3.85
C ARG A 438 26.96 30.54 -3.82
N VAL A 439 27.51 30.29 -5.00
CA VAL A 439 28.95 30.18 -5.19
C VAL A 439 29.52 31.58 -5.17
N LEU A 440 30.32 31.89 -4.14
CA LEU A 440 31.01 33.16 -4.00
C LEU A 440 32.45 33.04 -4.52
N PRO A 441 33.03 34.11 -5.09
CA PRO A 441 34.44 34.10 -5.48
C PRO A 441 35.34 33.87 -4.26
N ASP A 442 36.51 33.30 -4.48
CA ASP A 442 37.51 33.19 -3.42
C ASP A 442 37.95 34.59 -2.98
N ALA A 443 37.64 34.94 -1.72
CA ALA A 443 38.10 36.19 -1.12
C ALA A 443 39.57 36.12 -0.68
N GLY A 444 40.21 34.97 -0.85
CA GLY A 444 41.57 34.68 -0.42
C GLY A 444 41.66 34.28 1.04
N ALA A 445 42.71 33.54 1.38
CA ALA A 445 43.00 33.18 2.76
C ALA A 445 43.22 34.45 3.60
N ARG A 446 42.37 34.65 4.60
CA ARG A 446 42.52 35.73 5.59
C ARG A 446 43.22 35.19 6.83
N ALA A 447 44.04 36.03 7.48
CA ALA A 447 44.46 35.74 8.84
C ALA A 447 43.24 35.61 9.76
N LEU A 448 43.36 34.76 10.78
CA LEU A 448 42.33 34.63 11.81
C LEU A 448 42.00 36.00 12.41
N VAL A 449 40.70 36.28 12.54
CA VAL A 449 40.19 37.58 12.97
C VAL A 449 39.74 37.47 14.43
N THR A 450 40.25 38.34 15.30
CA THR A 450 39.75 38.42 16.68
C THR A 450 38.33 38.98 16.69
N ASP A 451 37.42 38.33 17.40
CA ASP A 451 36.07 38.86 17.59
C ASP A 451 36.09 39.87 18.76
N PRO A 452 35.82 41.17 18.53
CA PRO A 452 35.91 42.18 19.58
C PRO A 452 34.82 42.02 20.65
N ARG A 453 33.79 41.19 20.42
CA ARG A 453 32.71 40.93 21.40
C ARG A 453 33.17 40.03 22.55
N VAL A 454 34.36 39.40 22.44
CA VAL A 454 34.92 38.52 23.45
C VAL A 454 36.36 38.95 23.79
N PRO A 455 36.78 38.96 25.06
CA PRO A 455 38.18 39.22 25.40
C PRO A 455 39.14 38.27 24.69
N ALA A 456 40.30 38.77 24.22
CA ALA A 456 41.28 37.95 23.49
C ALA A 456 41.75 36.71 24.29
N ALA A 457 41.87 36.83 25.61
CA ALA A 457 42.24 35.73 26.50
C ALA A 457 41.20 34.60 26.59
N GLN A 458 39.97 34.83 26.13
CA GLN A 458 38.88 33.85 26.13
C GLN A 458 38.65 33.22 24.74
N GLN A 459 39.37 33.66 23.70
CA GLN A 459 39.32 33.14 22.33
C GLN A 459 40.58 32.34 22.00
N PRO A 460 40.57 31.48 20.95
CA PRO A 460 41.78 30.77 20.55
C PRO A 460 42.97 31.70 20.36
N ASP A 461 44.15 31.25 20.74
CA ASP A 461 45.37 32.00 20.47
C ASP A 461 45.74 31.81 18.99
N PRO A 462 45.91 32.88 18.20
CA PRO A 462 46.43 32.73 16.84
C PRO A 462 47.75 31.95 16.79
N ALA A 463 48.60 32.10 17.82
CA ALA A 463 49.90 31.42 17.91
C ALA A 463 49.79 29.88 17.99
N TRP A 464 48.63 29.33 18.35
CA TRP A 464 48.40 27.88 18.34
C TRP A 464 48.52 27.27 16.94
N PHE A 465 48.35 28.10 15.91
CA PHE A 465 48.32 27.66 14.51
C PHE A 465 49.60 28.03 13.74
N ASP A 466 50.57 28.68 14.39
CA ASP A 466 51.84 29.14 13.81
C ASP A 466 52.96 28.08 13.89
N GLY A 467 52.70 26.91 14.50
CA GLY A 467 53.69 25.86 14.78
C GLY A 467 54.15 25.04 13.55
N ALA A 468 54.83 23.91 13.79
CA ALA A 468 55.47 23.06 12.77
C ALA A 468 54.52 22.29 11.82
N GLY A 469 53.26 22.72 11.70
CA GLY A 469 52.28 22.20 10.74
C GLY A 469 51.47 20.97 11.17
N ARG A 470 51.63 20.48 12.41
CA ARG A 470 50.84 19.35 12.94
C ARG A 470 49.43 19.76 13.36
N VAL A 471 49.34 20.87 14.11
CA VAL A 471 48.09 21.52 14.46
C VAL A 471 47.66 22.43 13.31
N ALA A 472 46.38 22.33 12.98
CA ALA A 472 45.79 22.82 11.77
C ALA A 472 44.57 23.67 12.14
N ILE A 473 44.38 24.81 11.47
CA ILE A 473 43.16 25.63 11.60
C ILE A 473 41.97 24.85 11.02
N GLY A 474 41.27 24.12 11.87
CA GLY A 474 39.95 23.58 11.54
C GLY A 474 38.90 24.69 11.61
N ARG A 475 37.80 24.54 10.85
CA ARG A 475 36.63 25.41 10.97
C ARG A 475 35.43 24.56 11.36
N LEU A 476 34.64 25.04 12.32
CA LEU A 476 33.37 24.40 12.68
C LEU A 476 32.31 24.65 11.60
N VAL A 477 32.31 25.87 11.05
CA VAL A 477 31.45 26.34 9.96
C VAL A 477 32.28 26.82 8.79
N SER A 478 31.92 26.39 7.58
CA SER A 478 32.53 26.80 6.32
C SER A 478 31.70 27.88 5.60
N GLY A 479 32.33 28.62 4.69
CA GLY A 479 31.63 29.64 3.90
C GLY A 479 30.51 29.06 3.02
N ALA A 480 30.72 27.84 2.50
CA ALA A 480 29.74 27.13 1.68
C ALA A 480 28.45 26.77 2.45
N GLU A 481 28.51 26.63 3.78
CA GLU A 481 27.31 26.36 4.60
C GLU A 481 26.44 27.61 4.79
N ILE A 482 27.00 28.81 4.67
CA ILE A 482 26.34 30.06 5.08
C ILE A 482 26.11 31.06 3.94
N ALA A 483 26.60 30.78 2.74
CA ALA A 483 26.51 31.65 1.57
C ALA A 483 25.09 31.66 0.94
N TRP A 484 24.08 32.03 1.73
CA TRP A 484 22.69 32.16 1.30
C TRP A 484 21.97 33.29 2.03
N GLY A 485 20.90 33.80 1.42
CA GLY A 485 20.13 34.93 1.97
C GLY A 485 20.93 36.24 1.99
N PRO A 486 20.63 37.17 2.93
CA PRO A 486 21.16 38.55 2.90
C PRO A 486 22.68 38.67 2.87
N VAL A 487 23.43 37.71 3.45
CA VAL A 487 24.90 37.75 3.44
C VAL A 487 25.50 37.42 2.07
N ALA A 488 24.75 36.72 1.22
CA ALA A 488 25.15 36.34 -0.13
C ALA A 488 24.56 37.25 -1.22
N GLU A 489 23.74 38.23 -0.83
CA GLU A 489 23.15 39.22 -1.72
C GLU A 489 24.11 40.39 -2.01
N GLY A 490 23.87 41.10 -3.11
CA GLY A 490 24.68 42.25 -3.54
C GLY A 490 25.88 41.88 -4.40
N GLN A 491 26.93 42.71 -4.34
CA GLN A 491 28.15 42.51 -5.11
C GLN A 491 28.91 41.28 -4.59
N ALA A 492 29.26 40.35 -5.50
CA ALA A 492 29.84 39.05 -5.17
C ALA A 492 31.11 39.16 -4.30
N ASP A 493 32.00 40.11 -4.60
CA ASP A 493 33.23 40.32 -3.84
C ASP A 493 32.94 40.77 -2.39
N MET A 494 31.93 41.63 -2.19
CA MET A 494 31.52 42.08 -0.86
C MET A 494 30.86 40.96 -0.05
N ALA A 495 30.00 40.17 -0.68
CA ALA A 495 29.40 38.98 -0.07
C ALA A 495 30.49 37.97 0.34
N ALA A 496 31.42 37.65 -0.57
CA ALA A 496 32.56 36.77 -0.29
C ALA A 496 33.40 37.29 0.89
N SER A 497 33.61 38.60 0.95
CA SER A 497 34.36 39.26 2.01
C SER A 497 33.68 39.13 3.38
N HIS A 498 32.37 39.38 3.45
CA HIS A 498 31.61 39.23 4.70
C HIS A 498 31.59 37.79 5.18
N VAL A 499 31.29 36.83 4.28
CA VAL A 499 31.29 35.40 4.58
C VAL A 499 32.67 34.99 5.10
N THR A 500 33.74 35.35 4.40
CA THR A 500 35.12 35.04 4.79
C THR A 500 35.47 35.65 6.15
N GLY A 501 35.15 36.92 6.38
CA GLY A 501 35.41 37.58 7.67
C GLY A 501 34.74 36.89 8.86
N MET A 502 33.53 36.34 8.68
CA MET A 502 32.82 35.61 9.73
C MET A 502 33.38 34.20 9.96
N VAL A 503 33.71 33.45 8.91
CA VAL A 503 34.23 32.08 9.06
C VAL A 503 35.69 32.04 9.54
N GLU A 504 36.44 33.12 9.35
CA GLU A 504 37.82 33.30 9.86
C GLU A 504 37.85 33.91 11.28
N ALA A 505 36.70 34.16 11.90
CA ALA A 505 36.64 34.62 13.27
C ALA A 505 37.22 33.56 14.22
N LEU A 506 38.09 33.97 15.15
CA LEU A 506 38.73 33.08 16.14
C LEU A 506 37.73 32.16 16.85
N PRO A 507 36.52 32.59 17.26
CA PRO A 507 35.56 31.69 17.90
C PRO A 507 35.14 30.47 17.05
N ASN A 508 35.21 30.56 15.72
CA ASN A 508 34.92 29.46 14.79
C ASN A 508 36.14 28.54 14.53
N ALA A 509 37.35 28.93 14.97
CA ALA A 509 38.56 28.16 14.80
C ALA A 509 38.58 26.94 15.73
N ALA A 510 38.91 25.78 15.16
CA ALA A 510 39.01 24.50 15.84
C ALA A 510 40.44 23.95 15.78
N VAL A 511 40.90 23.36 16.88
CA VAL A 511 42.24 22.76 17.01
C VAL A 511 42.22 21.34 16.45
N GLN A 512 42.50 21.21 15.15
CA GLN A 512 42.44 19.93 14.44
C GLN A 512 43.84 19.46 14.01
N LEU A 513 44.02 18.15 13.86
CA LEU A 513 45.23 17.60 13.22
C LEU A 513 45.11 17.68 11.70
N ALA A 514 46.21 17.99 11.00
CA ALA A 514 46.16 18.18 9.55
C ALA A 514 45.60 16.98 8.75
N PRO A 515 45.97 15.71 9.01
CA PRO A 515 45.39 14.56 8.31
C PRO A 515 43.89 14.38 8.54
N PHE A 516 43.42 14.70 9.75
CA PHE A 516 42.00 14.68 10.11
C PHE A 516 41.22 15.78 9.41
N ARG A 517 41.74 17.03 9.46
CA ARG A 517 41.14 18.21 8.84
C ARG A 517 40.96 18.02 7.33
N ASN A 518 42.03 17.58 6.66
CA ASN A 518 42.07 17.46 5.20
C ASN A 518 41.35 16.21 4.67
N GLY A 519 41.10 15.22 5.52
CA GLY A 519 40.41 13.98 5.14
C GLY A 519 38.97 13.94 5.67
N PRO A 520 38.72 13.19 6.76
CA PRO A 520 37.36 12.87 7.19
C PRO A 520 36.52 14.10 7.61
N TRP A 521 37.13 15.17 8.15
CA TRP A 521 36.37 16.38 8.53
C TRP A 521 35.88 17.18 7.31
N SER A 522 36.77 17.41 6.34
CA SER A 522 36.42 18.07 5.07
C SER A 522 35.38 17.25 4.30
N GLY A 523 35.59 15.93 4.21
CA GLY A 523 34.66 15.03 3.54
C GLY A 523 33.27 14.99 4.19
N LEU A 524 33.17 15.04 5.53
CA LEU A 524 31.89 15.17 6.24
C LEU A 524 31.17 16.46 5.83
N THR A 525 31.88 17.58 5.80
CA THR A 525 31.30 18.89 5.44
C THR A 525 30.72 18.86 4.01
N GLY A 526 31.46 18.30 3.05
CA GLY A 526 30.96 18.12 1.68
C GLY A 526 29.76 17.16 1.60
N TRP A 527 29.77 16.08 2.39
CA TRP A 527 28.66 15.12 2.46
C TRP A 527 27.39 15.75 3.02
N LEU A 528 27.50 16.57 4.07
CA LEU A 528 26.38 17.28 4.69
C LEU A 528 25.71 18.27 3.74
N LEU A 529 26.48 18.93 2.88
CA LEU A 529 25.95 19.87 1.90
C LEU A 529 25.18 19.15 0.77
N THR A 530 25.62 17.96 0.37
CA THR A 530 25.23 17.38 -0.92
C THR A 530 24.57 16.01 -0.89
N ARG A 531 24.66 15.26 0.22
CA ARG A 531 24.21 13.85 0.32
C ARG A 531 23.27 13.57 1.48
N PHE A 532 23.38 14.29 2.59
CA PHE A 532 22.39 14.18 3.68
C PHE A 532 20.99 14.54 3.18
N ALA A 533 19.99 13.70 3.40
CA ALA A 533 18.57 13.94 3.04
C ALA A 533 18.45 14.75 1.73
N PRO A 534 18.75 14.15 0.56
CA PRO A 534 18.98 14.87 -0.69
C PRO A 534 17.82 15.80 -1.10
N ASP A 535 16.61 15.44 -0.69
CA ASP A 535 15.39 16.18 -1.00
C ASP A 535 15.14 17.36 -0.04
N SER A 536 15.83 17.41 1.11
CA SER A 536 15.69 18.50 2.08
C SER A 536 16.27 19.81 1.53
N THR A 537 15.46 20.89 1.53
CA THR A 537 15.85 22.29 1.22
C THR A 537 16.57 22.96 2.34
N ARG A 538 16.10 22.72 3.55
CA ARG A 538 16.59 23.34 4.76
C ARG A 538 17.29 22.27 5.57
N VAL A 539 18.50 22.58 5.99
CA VAL A 539 19.29 21.70 6.84
C VAL A 539 19.76 22.50 8.04
N THR A 540 19.66 21.90 9.22
CA THR A 540 20.23 22.38 10.46
C THR A 540 21.42 21.52 10.80
N VAL A 541 22.55 22.14 11.17
CA VAL A 541 23.76 21.43 11.60
C VAL A 541 24.19 21.95 12.96
N PHE A 542 24.42 21.04 13.91
CA PHE A 542 25.17 21.30 15.13
C PHE A 542 26.53 20.62 15.02
N GLY A 543 27.59 21.23 15.53
CA GLY A 543 28.91 20.58 15.56
C GLY A 543 29.87 21.21 16.54
N GLY A 544 30.87 20.44 16.96
CA GLY A 544 31.85 20.90 17.94
C GLY A 544 32.91 19.85 18.26
N PRO A 545 33.89 20.20 19.11
CA PRO A 545 34.83 19.26 19.70
C PRO A 545 34.18 18.45 20.82
N VAL A 546 34.74 17.26 21.10
CA VAL A 546 34.57 16.56 22.37
C VAL A 546 35.67 17.06 23.31
N LEU A 547 35.31 17.88 24.29
CA LEU A 547 36.26 18.46 25.23
C LEU A 547 36.46 17.54 26.43
N ARG A 548 37.71 17.10 26.66
CA ARG A 548 38.05 16.25 27.81
C ARG A 548 39.21 16.85 28.60
N GLY A 549 39.27 16.50 29.89
CA GLY A 549 40.34 16.95 30.78
C GLY A 549 41.72 16.37 30.41
N ASP A 550 41.74 15.22 29.74
CA ASP A 550 42.90 14.43 29.34
C ASP A 550 43.21 14.55 27.84
N ASP A 551 42.81 15.65 27.20
CA ASP A 551 43.15 15.94 25.81
C ASP A 551 44.68 16.03 25.64
N PRO A 552 45.26 15.33 24.64
CA PRO A 552 46.70 15.30 24.43
C PRO A 552 47.23 16.69 24.03
N ARG A 553 48.48 16.97 24.43
CA ARG A 553 49.17 18.20 24.03
C ARG A 553 50.00 17.97 22.78
N VAL A 554 49.66 18.68 21.71
CA VAL A 554 50.43 18.72 20.47
C VAL A 554 50.95 20.14 20.30
N ASP A 555 52.27 20.28 20.23
CA ASP A 555 52.96 21.57 20.12
C ASP A 555 52.52 22.57 21.21
N GLY A 556 52.28 22.05 22.43
CA GLY A 556 51.84 22.82 23.60
C GLY A 556 50.33 23.08 23.69
N VAL A 557 49.57 22.83 22.61
CA VAL A 557 48.13 23.07 22.53
C VAL A 557 47.35 21.82 22.94
N ALA A 558 46.30 21.96 23.76
CA ALA A 558 45.42 20.85 24.11
C ALA A 558 44.49 20.53 22.93
N VAL A 559 44.67 19.36 22.32
CA VAL A 559 44.01 18.97 21.07
C VAL A 559 42.85 18.02 21.39
N PRO A 560 41.58 18.39 21.12
CA PRO A 560 40.42 17.54 21.40
C PRO A 560 40.56 16.14 20.79
N ARG A 561 40.22 15.06 21.48
CA ARG A 561 40.39 13.72 20.89
C ARG A 561 39.47 13.43 19.69
N ALA A 562 38.30 14.07 19.66
CA ALA A 562 37.28 13.85 18.64
C ALA A 562 36.48 15.13 18.36
N TYR A 563 35.80 15.14 17.21
CA TYR A 563 34.81 16.12 16.83
C TYR A 563 33.49 15.43 16.51
N TRP A 564 32.39 16.19 16.55
CA TRP A 564 31.07 15.68 16.27
C TRP A 564 30.29 16.64 15.38
N LYS A 565 29.33 16.10 14.61
CA LYS A 565 28.26 16.87 13.97
C LYS A 565 26.93 16.12 14.09
N VAL A 566 25.85 16.85 14.35
CA VAL A 566 24.46 16.40 14.23
C VAL A 566 23.82 17.21 13.11
N VAL A 567 23.15 16.54 12.18
CA VAL A 567 22.49 17.18 11.05
C VAL A 567 21.04 16.76 11.02
N ALA A 568 20.16 17.72 10.75
CA ALA A 568 18.72 17.54 10.72
C ALA A 568 18.13 18.19 9.46
N GLY A 569 17.18 17.50 8.83
CA GLY A 569 16.45 17.97 7.65
C GLY A 569 15.09 17.30 7.59
N ARG A 570 14.35 17.52 6.48
CA ARG A 570 13.08 16.83 6.26
C ARG A 570 13.13 16.02 4.97
N ASP A 571 12.55 14.84 5.04
CA ASP A 571 12.29 14.00 3.86
C ASP A 571 11.06 14.51 3.09
N LEU A 572 10.77 13.92 1.92
CA LEU A 572 9.67 14.30 1.04
C LEU A 572 8.29 14.23 1.70
N ASP A 573 8.10 13.31 2.64
CA ASP A 573 6.87 13.16 3.43
C ASP A 573 6.77 14.19 4.58
N GLY A 574 7.78 15.04 4.74
CA GLY A 574 7.89 16.03 5.80
C GLY A 574 8.44 15.46 7.11
N THR A 575 8.80 14.19 7.19
CA THR A 575 9.36 13.56 8.40
C THR A 575 10.74 14.15 8.70
N LEU A 576 11.00 14.45 9.98
CA LEU A 576 12.31 14.91 10.42
C LEU A 576 13.30 13.73 10.31
N VAL A 577 14.38 13.93 9.57
CA VAL A 577 15.49 12.98 9.45
C VAL A 577 16.70 13.60 10.13
N VAL A 578 17.42 12.79 10.90
CA VAL A 578 18.59 13.23 11.66
C VAL A 578 19.72 12.23 11.51
N ASP A 579 20.92 12.72 11.24
CA ASP A 579 22.15 11.94 11.33
C ASP A 579 23.10 12.56 12.35
N ALA A 580 23.81 11.71 13.09
CA ALA A 580 24.81 12.13 14.05
C ALA A 580 26.13 11.43 13.76
N PHE A 581 27.24 12.15 13.88
CA PHE A 581 28.59 11.67 13.57
C PHE A 581 29.55 12.01 14.70
N LEU A 582 30.41 11.06 15.04
CA LEU A 582 31.51 11.21 16.00
C LEU A 582 32.81 10.74 15.34
N LEU A 583 33.74 11.67 15.15
CA LEU A 583 34.96 11.46 14.38
C LEU A 583 36.19 11.62 15.30
N PRO A 584 36.93 10.55 15.60
CA PRO A 584 38.19 10.65 16.33
C PRO A 584 39.30 11.19 15.41
N GLN A 585 40.21 11.99 15.97
CA GLN A 585 41.41 12.43 15.26
C GLN A 585 42.70 11.71 15.71
N PHE A 586 42.59 10.83 16.70
CA PHE A 586 43.65 9.93 17.15
C PHE A 586 43.23 8.47 16.96
N VAL A 587 44.20 7.57 16.87
CA VAL A 587 43.97 6.12 16.86
C VAL A 587 43.49 5.70 18.25
N ASP A 588 42.44 4.89 18.30
CA ASP A 588 41.79 4.44 19.54
C ASP A 588 42.81 3.90 20.57
N GLY A 589 42.71 4.40 21.79
CA GLY A 589 43.61 4.04 22.89
C GLY A 589 45.03 4.63 22.81
N SER A 590 45.29 5.56 21.90
CA SER A 590 46.62 6.17 21.74
C SER A 590 46.57 7.69 21.46
N ASP A 591 47.75 8.32 21.52
CA ASP A 591 47.96 9.72 21.09
C ASP A 591 48.56 9.81 19.68
N ALA A 592 48.55 8.71 18.93
CA ALA A 592 48.96 8.70 17.54
C ALA A 592 47.87 9.32 16.65
N PRO A 593 48.18 10.31 15.78
CA PRO A 593 47.22 10.84 14.81
C PRO A 593 46.67 9.74 13.90
N VAL A 594 45.41 9.86 13.50
CA VAL A 594 44.91 9.06 12.37
C VAL A 594 45.69 9.39 11.08
N GLN A 595 45.88 8.41 10.21
CA GLN A 595 46.63 8.56 8.95
C GLN A 595 45.89 9.38 7.86
N GLY A 596 44.74 9.99 8.20
CA GLY A 596 43.84 10.60 7.23
C GLY A 596 43.03 9.55 6.44
N GLY A 597 42.25 10.02 5.46
CA GLY A 597 41.39 9.16 4.63
C GLY A 597 40.12 9.88 4.17
N ALA A 598 39.42 9.29 3.19
CA ALA A 598 38.12 9.80 2.78
C ALA A 598 37.10 9.69 3.92
N PHE A 599 36.15 10.63 3.96
CA PHE A 599 35.00 10.51 4.84
C PHE A 599 34.11 9.36 4.37
N ASP A 600 33.73 8.52 5.32
CA ASP A 600 32.76 7.45 5.14
C ASP A 600 31.63 7.63 6.17
N PRO A 601 30.39 7.97 5.74
CA PRO A 601 29.29 8.16 6.67
C PRO A 601 28.97 6.91 7.49
N ASP A 602 29.20 5.72 6.95
CA ASP A 602 28.90 4.46 7.61
C ASP A 602 29.87 4.16 8.76
N ARG A 603 31.12 4.63 8.63
CA ARG A 603 32.16 4.47 9.65
C ARG A 603 31.97 5.40 10.84
N TYR A 604 31.56 6.65 10.60
CA TYR A 604 31.58 7.70 11.62
C TYR A 604 30.21 8.01 12.24
N ARG A 605 29.13 7.46 11.67
CA ARG A 605 27.77 7.66 12.18
C ARG A 605 27.60 7.01 13.55
N ALA A 606 26.94 7.72 14.44
CA ALA A 606 26.71 7.31 15.82
C ALA A 606 25.28 7.68 16.26
N PRO A 607 24.68 6.95 17.22
CA PRO A 607 23.42 7.36 17.84
C PRO A 607 23.56 8.72 18.53
N VAL A 608 22.49 9.52 18.52
CA VAL A 608 22.45 10.81 19.23
C VAL A 608 22.84 10.63 20.70
N ALA A 609 22.34 9.58 21.36
CA ALA A 609 22.67 9.25 22.74
C ALA A 609 24.18 9.05 23.00
N ARG A 610 24.94 8.53 22.01
CA ARG A 610 26.40 8.39 22.14
C ARG A 610 27.10 9.75 22.12
N LEU A 611 26.59 10.71 21.33
CA LEU A 611 27.10 12.07 21.34
C LEU A 611 26.73 12.78 22.64
N GLU A 612 25.51 12.61 23.15
CA GLU A 612 25.08 13.15 24.45
C GLU A 612 26.01 12.66 25.56
N ALA A 613 26.31 11.35 25.60
CA ALA A 613 27.23 10.77 26.57
C ALA A 613 28.68 11.27 26.40
N ALA A 614 29.14 11.48 25.16
CA ALA A 614 30.50 11.93 24.89
C ALA A 614 30.70 13.42 25.18
N THR A 615 29.68 14.25 24.98
CA THR A 615 29.77 15.72 25.03
C THR A 615 29.13 16.34 26.27
N GLY A 616 28.24 15.61 26.94
CA GLY A 616 27.40 16.14 28.02
C GLY A 616 26.31 17.10 27.55
N LEU A 617 26.05 17.20 26.24
CA LEU A 617 25.00 18.03 25.66
C LEU A 617 23.67 17.27 25.60
N ASP A 618 22.56 18.00 25.66
CA ASP A 618 21.21 17.47 25.42
C ASP A 618 20.67 18.03 24.10
N PHE A 619 20.49 17.16 23.10
CA PHE A 619 20.01 17.56 21.77
C PHE A 619 18.48 17.66 21.71
N GLY A 620 17.77 17.31 22.78
CA GLY A 620 16.32 17.37 22.88
C GLY A 620 15.59 16.19 22.21
N ASP A 621 14.33 16.02 22.59
CA ASP A 621 13.53 14.86 22.21
C ASP A 621 13.25 14.76 20.72
N GLU A 622 13.08 15.88 20.01
CA GLU A 622 12.84 15.87 18.55
C GLU A 622 14.02 15.26 17.79
N ILE A 623 15.24 15.69 18.11
CA ILE A 623 16.47 15.18 17.50
C ILE A 623 16.72 13.73 17.92
N ARG A 624 16.48 13.39 19.19
CA ARG A 624 16.63 12.03 19.71
C ARG A 624 15.65 11.03 19.08
N ALA A 625 14.40 11.45 18.87
CA ALA A 625 13.35 10.61 18.30
C ALA A 625 13.50 10.40 16.79
N ALA A 626 13.99 11.41 16.07
CA ALA A 626 14.22 11.37 14.62
C ALA A 626 15.58 10.80 14.22
N GLY A 627 16.56 10.86 15.13
CA GLY A 627 17.87 10.25 14.92
C GLY A 627 17.75 8.73 14.80
N PRO A 628 18.74 8.08 14.17
CA PRO A 628 18.83 6.63 14.19
C PRO A 628 18.79 6.15 15.65
N LYS A 629 17.65 5.58 16.04
CA LYS A 629 17.45 4.90 17.32
C LYS A 629 18.32 3.66 17.33
N ASP A 630 18.64 3.15 18.52
CA ASP A 630 19.44 1.94 18.72
C ASP A 630 18.92 0.76 17.85
N THR A 631 19.36 0.70 16.61
CA THR A 631 20.09 -0.46 16.18
C THR A 631 21.44 -0.29 16.84
N PRO A 632 21.90 -1.24 17.66
CA PRO A 632 23.31 -1.41 17.92
C PRO A 632 23.94 -1.70 16.56
N ARG A 633 24.23 -0.64 15.80
CA ARG A 633 25.18 -0.72 14.73
C ARG A 633 26.48 -0.91 15.49
N ALA A 634 26.93 -2.16 15.46
CA ALA A 634 28.29 -2.56 15.70
C ALA A 634 29.20 -1.35 15.42
N ALA A 635 30.04 -0.94 16.39
CA ALA A 635 31.19 -0.12 16.04
C ALA A 635 31.76 -0.67 14.72
N PRO A 636 32.11 0.18 13.74
CA PRO A 636 32.48 -0.28 12.41
C PRO A 636 33.37 -1.49 12.59
N ALA A 637 32.97 -2.60 11.97
CA ALA A 637 33.73 -3.82 12.06
C ALA A 637 35.17 -3.40 11.84
N THR A 638 36.06 -3.74 12.76
CA THR A 638 37.46 -3.60 12.41
C THR A 638 37.66 -4.35 11.09
N ASP A 639 38.65 -3.96 10.29
CA ASP A 639 38.96 -4.68 9.06
C ASP A 639 39.00 -6.22 9.25
N ALA A 640 39.21 -6.71 10.48
CA ALA A 640 39.08 -8.10 10.90
C ALA A 640 37.69 -8.72 10.69
N GLY A 641 36.58 -8.07 11.10
CA GLY A 641 35.23 -8.60 10.91
C GLY A 641 34.85 -8.74 9.44
N ASP A 642 35.09 -7.69 8.65
CA ASP A 642 34.83 -7.70 7.20
C ASP A 642 35.72 -8.70 6.45
N ARG A 643 37.00 -8.83 6.85
CA ARG A 643 37.90 -9.87 6.32
C ARG A 643 37.37 -11.27 6.59
N LEU A 644 36.80 -11.51 7.77
CA LEU A 644 36.27 -12.82 8.11
C LEU A 644 34.98 -13.10 7.35
N VAL A 645 34.10 -12.11 7.19
CA VAL A 645 32.91 -12.20 6.33
C VAL A 645 33.28 -12.55 4.88
N ALA A 646 34.30 -11.88 4.32
CA ALA A 646 34.78 -12.17 2.97
C ALA A 646 35.30 -13.61 2.80
N LYS A 647 35.71 -14.27 3.89
CA LYS A 647 36.15 -15.67 3.89
C LYS A 647 35.02 -16.67 4.15
N ILE A 648 33.84 -16.27 4.64
CA ILE A 648 32.76 -17.22 5.03
C ILE A 648 32.40 -18.18 3.88
N GLY A 649 32.38 -17.73 2.62
CA GLY A 649 32.12 -18.61 1.48
C GLY A 649 33.11 -19.78 1.33
N GLN A 650 34.31 -19.67 1.92
CA GLN A 650 35.34 -20.72 1.91
C GLN A 650 35.02 -21.89 2.84
N ILE A 651 33.97 -21.82 3.66
CA ILE A 651 33.50 -22.99 4.44
C ILE A 651 33.06 -24.14 3.53
N ASP A 652 32.75 -23.85 2.25
CA ASP A 652 32.39 -24.83 1.21
C ASP A 652 33.49 -24.99 0.13
N ALA A 653 34.71 -24.50 0.38
CA ALA A 653 35.84 -24.67 -0.54
C ALA A 653 36.10 -26.16 -0.84
N THR A 654 36.63 -26.52 -2.01
CA THR A 654 36.91 -27.93 -2.36
C THR A 654 38.06 -28.54 -1.53
N THR A 655 39.01 -27.71 -1.10
CA THR A 655 40.18 -28.12 -0.31
C THR A 655 39.86 -28.26 1.19
N LYS A 656 40.12 -29.44 1.78
CA LYS A 656 39.89 -29.70 3.22
C LYS A 656 40.63 -28.70 4.12
N GLY A 657 41.90 -28.42 3.83
CA GLY A 657 42.72 -27.51 4.64
C GLY A 657 42.14 -26.09 4.71
N GLN A 658 41.63 -25.57 3.58
CA GLN A 658 41.00 -24.23 3.54
C GLN A 658 39.70 -24.19 4.34
N ARG A 659 38.81 -25.19 4.15
CA ARG A 659 37.57 -25.30 4.92
C ARG A 659 37.83 -25.38 6.43
N THR A 660 38.77 -26.22 6.85
CA THR A 660 39.09 -26.39 8.28
C THR A 660 39.71 -25.13 8.87
N ALA A 661 40.62 -24.47 8.16
CA ALA A 661 41.25 -23.23 8.62
C ALA A 661 40.22 -22.11 8.83
N VAL A 662 39.35 -21.85 7.84
CA VAL A 662 38.34 -20.80 7.96
C VAL A 662 37.30 -21.12 9.03
N THR A 663 36.89 -22.38 9.16
CA THR A 663 35.92 -22.79 10.19
C THR A 663 36.50 -22.60 11.59
N GLN A 664 37.78 -22.94 11.79
CA GLN A 664 38.46 -22.72 13.06
C GLN A 664 38.62 -21.22 13.37
N GLU A 665 38.95 -20.41 12.37
CA GLU A 665 39.04 -18.94 12.51
C GLU A 665 37.68 -18.34 12.91
N LEU A 666 36.58 -18.80 12.30
CA LEU A 666 35.20 -18.40 12.65
C LEU A 666 34.81 -18.81 14.08
N VAL A 667 35.09 -20.05 14.46
CA VAL A 667 34.77 -20.54 15.82
C VAL A 667 35.57 -19.76 16.86
N SER A 668 36.87 -19.55 16.67
CA SER A 668 37.67 -18.80 17.64
C SER A 668 37.29 -17.32 17.72
N ALA A 669 36.91 -16.70 16.60
CA ALA A 669 36.36 -15.34 16.57
C ALA A 669 35.08 -15.20 17.42
N LEU A 670 34.17 -16.17 17.31
CA LEU A 670 32.84 -16.11 17.93
C LEU A 670 32.79 -16.71 19.35
N ARG A 671 33.49 -17.82 19.60
CA ARG A 671 33.47 -18.53 20.88
C ARG A 671 34.50 -17.98 21.86
N ASP A 672 35.72 -17.76 21.39
CA ASP A 672 36.87 -17.46 22.27
C ASP A 672 37.08 -15.95 22.48
N GLY A 673 36.25 -15.10 21.87
CA GLY A 673 36.35 -13.65 22.03
C GLY A 673 37.50 -13.01 21.24
N ALA A 674 38.02 -13.68 20.22
CA ALA A 674 39.15 -13.18 19.43
C ALA A 674 38.81 -11.99 18.52
N LEU A 675 37.53 -11.61 18.44
CA LEU A 675 37.04 -10.40 17.76
C LEU A 675 36.33 -9.47 18.74
N PRO A 676 36.38 -8.15 18.52
CA PRO A 676 35.54 -7.20 19.23
C PRO A 676 34.05 -7.56 19.12
N ALA A 677 33.29 -7.29 20.17
CA ALA A 677 31.85 -7.53 20.26
C ALA A 677 31.02 -7.05 19.03
N PRO A 678 31.32 -5.91 18.41
CA PRO A 678 30.74 -5.46 17.13
C PRO A 678 30.98 -6.43 15.96
N ASP A 679 32.23 -6.83 15.74
CA ASP A 679 32.66 -7.71 14.65
C ASP A 679 32.10 -9.13 14.82
N GLN A 680 32.04 -9.63 16.05
CA GLN A 680 31.40 -10.92 16.36
C GLN A 680 29.95 -10.96 15.89
N ARG A 681 29.21 -9.86 16.06
CA ARG A 681 27.82 -9.75 15.63
C ARG A 681 27.71 -9.81 14.11
N VAL A 682 28.57 -9.08 13.41
CA VAL A 682 28.58 -9.03 11.93
C VAL A 682 28.84 -10.43 11.37
N VAL A 683 29.87 -11.11 11.89
CA VAL A 683 30.20 -12.48 11.47
C VAL A 683 29.07 -13.46 11.77
N ALA A 684 28.49 -13.39 12.97
CA ALA A 684 27.33 -14.22 13.33
C ALA A 684 26.11 -13.95 12.43
N ALA A 685 25.82 -12.69 12.10
CA ALA A 685 24.74 -12.31 11.19
C ALA A 685 24.94 -12.87 9.79
N SER A 686 26.17 -12.82 9.25
CA SER A 686 26.47 -13.42 7.94
C SER A 686 26.28 -14.94 7.93
N LEU A 687 26.68 -15.65 9.00
CA LEU A 687 26.44 -17.08 9.13
C LEU A 687 24.94 -17.41 9.24
N VAL A 688 24.17 -16.61 9.99
CA VAL A 688 22.72 -16.77 10.12
C VAL A 688 22.01 -16.54 8.79
N SER A 689 22.37 -15.49 8.04
CA SER A 689 21.84 -15.25 6.69
C SER A 689 22.09 -16.45 5.78
N MET A 690 23.34 -16.93 5.75
CA MET A 690 23.72 -18.09 4.95
C MET A 690 22.93 -19.36 5.29
N ALA A 691 22.53 -19.52 6.56
CA ALA A 691 21.69 -20.62 7.01
C ALA A 691 20.20 -20.45 6.67
N GLY A 692 19.69 -19.22 6.70
CA GLY A 692 18.28 -18.90 6.42
C GLY A 692 17.92 -18.79 4.93
N ASP A 693 18.87 -18.37 4.11
CA ASP A 693 18.71 -18.17 2.67
C ASP A 693 18.70 -19.50 1.89
N ASP A 694 18.38 -19.45 0.59
CA ASP A 694 18.52 -20.59 -0.34
C ASP A 694 20.00 -20.98 -0.60
N VAL A 695 20.94 -20.46 0.19
CA VAL A 695 22.35 -20.84 0.15
C VAL A 695 22.56 -22.21 0.81
N MET A 696 21.98 -22.47 1.98
CA MET A 696 22.21 -23.72 2.74
C MET A 696 21.95 -25.01 1.93
N PRO A 697 20.86 -25.12 1.14
CA PRO A 697 20.65 -26.29 0.28
C PRO A 697 21.68 -26.43 -0.85
N ARG A 698 22.29 -25.33 -1.31
CA ARG A 698 23.29 -25.33 -2.39
C ARG A 698 24.70 -25.71 -1.94
N LEU A 699 24.99 -25.63 -0.63
CA LEU A 699 26.28 -26.01 -0.10
C LEU A 699 26.51 -27.53 -0.22
N ALA A 700 27.76 -27.93 -0.44
CA ALA A 700 28.13 -29.33 -0.34
C ALA A 700 27.96 -29.84 1.10
N ARG A 701 27.89 -31.16 1.28
CA ARG A 701 27.70 -31.79 2.61
C ARG A 701 28.68 -31.26 3.67
N ASN A 702 29.94 -31.03 3.27
CA ASN A 702 30.95 -30.49 4.18
C ASN A 702 30.75 -29.00 4.49
N GLY A 703 30.30 -28.19 3.54
CA GLY A 703 29.94 -26.79 3.79
C GLY A 703 28.76 -26.66 4.75
N ARG A 704 27.71 -27.47 4.56
CA ARG A 704 26.57 -27.54 5.49
C ARG A 704 27.01 -27.93 6.91
N TYR A 705 27.89 -28.93 7.00
CA TYR A 705 28.47 -29.36 8.27
C TYR A 705 29.23 -28.22 8.96
N ASN A 706 30.14 -27.55 8.25
CA ASN A 706 30.96 -26.47 8.80
C ASN A 706 30.12 -25.25 9.24
N LEU A 707 29.09 -24.90 8.45
CA LEU A 707 28.19 -23.79 8.79
C LEU A 707 27.41 -24.08 10.08
N LEU A 708 26.78 -25.25 10.17
CA LEU A 708 26.03 -25.65 11.36
C LEU A 708 26.94 -25.82 12.58
N PHE A 709 28.13 -26.40 12.38
CA PHE A 709 29.14 -26.48 13.43
C PHE A 709 29.49 -25.09 13.97
N ALA A 710 29.90 -24.16 13.09
CA ALA A 710 30.27 -22.80 13.50
C ALA A 710 29.15 -22.06 14.24
N LEU A 711 27.90 -22.15 13.75
CA LEU A 711 26.74 -21.57 14.43
C LEU A 711 26.49 -22.23 15.79
N SER A 712 26.59 -23.56 15.88
CA SER A 712 26.40 -24.31 17.12
C SER A 712 27.46 -24.03 18.17
N GLU A 713 28.64 -23.52 17.78
CA GLU A 713 29.73 -23.17 18.68
C GLU A 713 29.55 -21.78 19.32
N ILE A 714 28.68 -20.91 18.80
CA ILE A 714 28.40 -19.57 19.36
C ILE A 714 27.78 -19.72 20.77
N PRO A 715 28.40 -19.19 21.84
CA PRO A 715 27.91 -19.36 23.21
C PRO A 715 26.54 -18.72 23.45
N ALA A 716 25.73 -19.34 24.32
CA ALA A 716 24.42 -18.79 24.73
C ALA A 716 24.53 -17.36 25.31
N ALA A 717 25.66 -17.04 25.97
CA ALA A 717 25.92 -15.70 26.49
C ALA A 717 25.94 -14.63 25.39
N LEU A 718 26.43 -14.94 24.18
CA LEU A 718 26.39 -14.01 23.05
C LEU A 718 24.98 -13.86 22.49
N TRP A 719 24.27 -14.97 22.33
CA TRP A 719 22.86 -14.95 21.90
C TRP A 719 21.96 -14.17 22.85
N ASN A 720 22.27 -14.17 24.15
CA ASN A 720 21.50 -13.48 25.20
C ASN A 720 21.89 -12.02 25.39
N ARG A 721 22.82 -11.49 24.60
CA ARG A 721 23.15 -10.07 24.66
C ARG A 721 21.96 -9.24 24.19
N PRO A 722 21.61 -8.13 24.88
CA PRO A 722 20.49 -7.28 24.48
C PRO A 722 20.63 -6.76 23.04
N ASP A 723 21.85 -6.48 22.60
CA ASP A 723 22.08 -6.01 21.24
C ASP A 723 21.78 -7.11 20.21
N TRP A 724 22.02 -8.39 20.51
CA TRP A 724 21.81 -9.51 19.60
C TRP A 724 20.36 -10.00 19.50
N LEU A 725 19.40 -9.38 20.19
CA LEU A 725 18.03 -9.87 20.29
C LEU A 725 17.38 -10.14 18.92
N ASP A 726 17.46 -9.19 17.98
CA ASP A 726 16.89 -9.37 16.64
C ASP A 726 17.68 -10.40 15.81
N LEU A 727 19.00 -10.48 16.00
CA LEU A 727 19.83 -11.49 15.36
C LEU A 727 19.50 -12.90 15.89
N LYS A 728 19.21 -13.03 17.19
CA LYS A 728 18.74 -14.26 17.80
C LYS A 728 17.41 -14.70 17.20
N ALA A 729 16.47 -13.78 17.01
CA ALA A 729 15.20 -14.06 16.34
C ALA A 729 15.43 -14.53 14.89
N GLN A 730 16.26 -13.85 14.11
CA GLN A 730 16.63 -14.27 12.75
C GLN A 730 17.26 -15.67 12.74
N ALA A 731 18.14 -15.99 13.70
CA ALA A 731 18.72 -17.32 13.83
C ALA A 731 17.67 -18.39 14.13
N ARG A 732 16.68 -18.07 15.00
CA ARG A 732 15.57 -18.99 15.31
C ARG A 732 14.74 -19.28 14.05
N HIS A 733 14.42 -18.25 13.29
CA HIS A 733 13.73 -18.35 12.01
C HIS A 733 14.49 -19.18 10.98
N ALA A 734 15.79 -18.93 10.81
CA ALA A 734 16.64 -19.74 9.93
C ALA A 734 16.62 -21.22 10.33
N VAL A 735 16.73 -21.52 11.63
CA VAL A 735 16.65 -22.89 12.16
C VAL A 735 15.29 -23.54 11.88
N ALA A 736 14.18 -22.84 12.14
CA ALA A 736 12.84 -23.35 11.84
C ALA A 736 12.66 -23.64 10.34
N ALA A 737 13.17 -22.77 9.48
CA ALA A 737 13.13 -22.95 8.03
C ALA A 737 14.00 -24.14 7.56
N LEU A 738 15.09 -24.46 8.26
CA LEU A 738 15.88 -25.66 8.00
C LEU A 738 15.16 -26.93 8.45
N GLU A 739 14.54 -26.91 9.63
CA GLU A 739 13.76 -28.05 10.12
C GLU A 739 12.58 -28.37 9.18
N ALA A 740 11.89 -27.34 8.68
CA ALA A 740 10.83 -27.52 7.71
C ALA A 740 11.32 -28.19 6.42
N ARG A 741 12.52 -27.82 5.93
CA ARG A 741 13.14 -28.45 4.74
C ARG A 741 13.56 -29.89 5.00
N VAL A 742 14.08 -30.19 6.18
CA VAL A 742 14.40 -31.57 6.60
C VAL A 742 13.15 -32.43 6.67
N GLN A 743 12.08 -31.92 7.29
CA GLN A 743 10.79 -32.62 7.36
C GLN A 743 10.15 -32.84 5.98
N ALA A 744 10.31 -31.87 5.08
CA ALA A 744 9.85 -31.97 3.69
C ALA A 744 10.72 -32.89 2.81
N GLY A 745 11.85 -33.39 3.32
CA GLY A 745 12.80 -34.21 2.55
C GLY A 745 13.58 -33.43 1.48
N THR A 746 13.53 -32.10 1.49
CA THR A 746 14.24 -31.23 0.53
C THR A 746 15.67 -30.90 0.98
N LEU A 747 16.01 -31.21 2.23
CA LEU A 747 17.35 -31.08 2.79
C LEU A 747 17.70 -32.30 3.64
N ASP A 748 18.73 -33.06 3.23
CA ASP A 748 19.28 -34.13 4.06
C ASP A 748 20.35 -33.58 5.02
N LEU A 749 20.06 -33.68 6.32
CA LEU A 749 21.02 -33.48 7.40
C LEU A 749 21.33 -34.85 8.02
N GLY A 750 22.58 -35.30 7.90
CA GLY A 750 23.10 -36.46 8.63
C GLY A 750 23.06 -36.27 10.16
N PRO A 751 23.33 -37.33 10.94
CA PRO A 751 23.17 -37.32 12.41
C PRO A 751 23.96 -36.20 13.09
N ASP A 752 25.23 -36.01 12.74
CA ASP A 752 26.10 -34.99 13.35
C ASP A 752 25.55 -33.56 13.16
N MET A 753 25.01 -33.26 11.97
CA MET A 753 24.43 -31.94 11.69
C MET A 753 23.13 -31.71 12.45
N ARG A 754 22.36 -32.77 12.74
CA ARG A 754 21.17 -32.66 13.61
C ARG A 754 21.58 -32.37 15.05
N GLU A 755 22.66 -32.98 15.54
CA GLU A 755 23.19 -32.71 16.87
C GLU A 755 23.65 -31.25 17.02
N PHE A 756 24.29 -30.67 15.99
CA PHE A 756 24.60 -29.24 15.96
C PHE A 756 23.35 -28.37 15.96
N LEU A 757 22.31 -28.76 15.22
CA LEU A 757 21.04 -28.03 15.18
C LEU A 757 20.34 -28.07 16.55
N ASP A 758 20.32 -29.22 17.22
CA ASP A 758 19.77 -29.37 18.57
C ASP A 758 20.54 -28.53 19.59
N THR A 759 21.87 -28.52 19.49
CA THR A 759 22.74 -27.67 20.31
C THR A 759 22.43 -26.19 20.10
N LEU A 760 22.27 -25.76 18.84
CA LEU A 760 21.92 -24.39 18.50
C LEU A 760 20.54 -24.02 19.03
N LYS A 761 19.53 -24.88 18.87
CA LYS A 761 18.17 -24.67 19.41
C LYS A 761 18.16 -24.48 20.93
N ALA A 762 18.97 -25.26 21.64
CA ALA A 762 19.13 -25.11 23.09
C ALA A 762 19.71 -23.72 23.47
N ARG A 763 20.63 -23.17 22.67
CA ARG A 763 21.22 -21.84 22.89
C ARG A 763 20.33 -20.68 22.41
N LEU A 764 19.38 -20.96 21.52
CA LEU A 764 18.41 -20.00 20.98
C LEU A 764 17.07 -19.97 21.76
N ASP A 765 17.04 -20.49 22.99
CA ASP A 765 15.89 -20.45 23.91
C ASP A 765 14.62 -21.18 23.42
N TRP A 766 14.74 -22.20 22.57
CA TRP A 766 13.56 -22.98 22.12
C TRP A 766 12.79 -23.60 23.29
N ARG A 767 13.50 -24.16 24.28
CA ARG A 767 12.90 -24.80 25.45
C ARG A 767 12.24 -23.79 26.40
N ALA A 768 12.79 -22.59 26.50
CA ALA A 768 12.18 -21.51 27.28
C ALA A 768 10.87 -21.04 26.62
N ALA A 769 10.87 -20.86 25.30
CA ALA A 769 9.67 -20.51 24.54
C ALA A 769 8.55 -21.58 24.66
N GLN A 770 8.91 -22.87 24.66
CA GLN A 770 7.96 -23.99 24.85
C GLN A 770 7.27 -23.98 26.21
N GLY A 771 7.90 -23.40 27.23
CA GLY A 771 7.32 -23.25 28.56
C GLY A 771 6.28 -22.14 28.67
N ILE A 772 6.07 -21.34 27.62
CA ILE A 772 5.26 -20.12 27.65
C ILE A 772 4.07 -20.25 26.71
N THR A 773 2.87 -20.02 27.27
CA THR A 773 1.63 -19.96 26.49
C THR A 773 1.43 -18.56 25.93
N VAL A 774 1.21 -18.48 24.62
CA VAL A 774 1.05 -17.21 23.90
C VAL A 774 -0.35 -17.13 23.30
N TYR A 775 -1.19 -16.24 23.84
CA TYR A 775 -2.50 -15.95 23.27
C TYR A 775 -2.39 -14.89 22.18
N LEU A 776 -2.96 -15.16 21.00
CA LEU A 776 -2.89 -14.25 19.86
C LEU A 776 -4.25 -13.61 19.61
N GLN A 777 -4.35 -12.31 19.89
CA GLN A 777 -5.50 -11.46 19.59
C GLN A 777 -5.23 -10.59 18.36
N PHE A 778 -6.15 -10.60 17.39
CA PHE A 778 -5.98 -9.83 16.15
C PHE A 778 -7.21 -9.05 15.72
N ALA A 779 -6.96 -7.93 15.02
CA ALA A 779 -7.95 -7.11 14.33
C ALA A 779 -7.43 -6.67 12.95
N GLY A 780 -8.32 -6.34 12.02
CA GLY A 780 -7.96 -5.76 10.72
C GLY A 780 -7.26 -6.70 9.72
N MET A 781 -6.70 -7.83 10.16
CA MET A 781 -6.15 -8.89 9.30
C MET A 781 -7.12 -10.05 9.02
N THR A 782 -6.85 -10.78 7.93
CA THR A 782 -7.57 -12.02 7.59
C THR A 782 -7.30 -13.11 8.61
N ARG A 783 -8.21 -14.08 8.73
CA ARG A 783 -8.02 -15.20 9.67
C ARG A 783 -6.87 -16.08 9.21
N GLU A 784 -6.72 -16.22 7.90
CA GLU A 784 -5.63 -16.94 7.23
C GLU A 784 -4.27 -16.33 7.58
N ALA A 785 -4.15 -14.99 7.57
CA ALA A 785 -2.92 -14.30 7.98
C ALA A 785 -2.61 -14.53 9.46
N ALA A 786 -3.61 -14.44 10.34
CA ALA A 786 -3.43 -14.71 11.77
C ALA A 786 -2.99 -16.16 12.04
N VAL A 787 -3.59 -17.14 11.34
CA VAL A 787 -3.20 -18.56 11.42
C VAL A 787 -1.77 -18.76 10.93
N ALA A 788 -1.35 -18.08 9.87
CA ALA A 788 0.03 -18.16 9.38
C ALA A 788 1.03 -17.65 10.44
N VAL A 789 0.74 -16.52 11.07
CA VAL A 789 1.55 -16.00 12.19
C VAL A 789 1.59 -16.99 13.35
N GLY A 790 0.45 -17.55 13.73
CA GLY A 790 0.38 -18.58 14.78
C GLY A 790 1.17 -19.84 14.43
N GLN A 791 1.18 -20.27 13.17
CA GLN A 791 1.99 -21.40 12.70
C GLN A 791 3.49 -21.09 12.74
N GLY A 792 3.90 -19.89 12.30
CA GLY A 792 5.28 -19.41 12.40
C GLY A 792 5.79 -19.45 13.84
N LEU A 793 5.03 -18.88 14.77
CA LEU A 793 5.38 -18.91 16.20
C LEU A 793 5.45 -20.34 16.78
N ARG A 794 4.54 -21.24 16.41
CA ARG A 794 4.60 -22.64 16.84
C ARG A 794 5.86 -23.33 16.32
N SER A 795 6.29 -23.02 15.09
CA SER A 795 7.54 -23.56 14.54
C SER A 795 8.74 -23.14 15.38
N LEU A 796 8.74 -21.91 15.91
CA LEU A 796 9.77 -21.36 16.81
C LEU A 796 9.69 -21.87 18.26
N GLY A 797 8.78 -22.81 18.54
CA GLY A 797 8.60 -23.44 19.83
C GLY A 797 7.62 -22.74 20.78
N TRP A 798 6.93 -21.69 20.36
CA TRP A 798 5.91 -21.04 21.21
C TRP A 798 4.63 -21.88 21.31
N ALA A 799 4.04 -21.98 22.50
CA ALA A 799 2.76 -22.64 22.68
C ALA A 799 1.60 -21.68 22.36
N VAL A 800 1.15 -21.70 21.10
CA VAL A 800 0.00 -20.88 20.63
C VAL A 800 -1.27 -21.76 20.54
N PRO A 801 -2.20 -21.69 21.51
CA PRO A 801 -3.39 -22.55 21.51
C PRO A 801 -4.38 -22.21 20.39
N GLY A 802 -4.39 -20.97 19.91
CA GLY A 802 -5.24 -20.50 18.83
C GLY A 802 -5.23 -18.99 18.67
N GLU A 803 -5.88 -18.52 17.61
CA GLU A 803 -5.95 -17.13 17.21
C GLU A 803 -7.37 -16.57 17.39
N GLU A 804 -7.51 -15.49 18.15
CA GLU A 804 -8.80 -14.88 18.49
C GLU A 804 -8.98 -13.53 17.80
N ARG A 805 -10.06 -13.40 17.01
CA ARG A 805 -10.43 -12.11 16.42
C ARG A 805 -11.19 -11.28 17.44
N THR A 806 -10.69 -10.08 17.73
CA THR A 806 -11.34 -9.16 18.67
C THR A 806 -11.20 -7.71 18.24
N SER A 807 -12.28 -6.94 18.32
CA SER A 807 -12.26 -5.49 18.01
C SER A 807 -11.34 -4.70 18.94
N ALA A 808 -11.08 -5.23 20.15
CA ALA A 808 -10.17 -4.60 21.10
C ALA A 808 -8.70 -4.62 20.63
N ALA A 809 -8.31 -5.50 19.70
CA ALA A 809 -6.97 -5.49 19.11
C ALA A 809 -6.79 -4.39 18.05
N ALA A 810 -7.86 -3.71 17.62
CA ALA A 810 -7.77 -2.65 16.63
C ALA A 810 -6.84 -1.53 17.10
N ARG A 811 -5.92 -1.10 16.20
CA ARG A 811 -4.91 -0.06 16.46
C ARG A 811 -3.90 -0.42 17.58
N ARG A 812 -3.74 -1.71 17.90
CA ARG A 812 -2.70 -2.22 18.80
C ARG A 812 -1.65 -3.00 18.02
N ASN A 813 -0.41 -2.97 18.49
CA ASN A 813 0.72 -3.75 17.99
C ASN A 813 1.72 -3.96 19.15
N GLU A 814 1.27 -4.69 20.16
CA GLU A 814 1.98 -4.83 21.43
C GLU A 814 1.95 -6.25 21.97
N ILE A 815 2.99 -6.60 22.73
CA ILE A 815 3.05 -7.81 23.55
C ILE A 815 2.85 -7.43 25.00
N ARG A 816 2.03 -8.21 25.69
CA ARG A 816 1.74 -8.03 27.11
C ARG A 816 2.22 -9.21 27.93
N TYR A 817 2.76 -8.92 29.10
CA TYR A 817 3.22 -9.88 30.09
C TYR A 817 2.88 -9.39 31.50
N GLY A 818 2.73 -10.26 32.48
CA GLY A 818 2.39 -9.84 33.86
C GLY A 818 3.54 -9.96 34.85
N ASP A 819 4.14 -11.14 34.90
CA ASP A 819 5.28 -11.47 35.76
C ASP A 819 6.58 -10.88 35.19
N PRO A 820 7.35 -10.09 35.96
CA PRO A 820 8.67 -9.62 35.54
C PRO A 820 9.62 -10.72 35.04
N ALA A 821 9.47 -11.97 35.51
CA ALA A 821 10.26 -13.11 35.04
C ALA A 821 10.03 -13.42 33.54
N ASP A 822 8.87 -13.06 32.98
CA ASP A 822 8.53 -13.30 31.57
C ASP A 822 8.94 -12.14 30.65
N ALA A 823 9.59 -11.09 31.19
CA ALA A 823 9.93 -9.89 30.42
C ALA A 823 10.90 -10.18 29.26
N ASP A 824 11.90 -11.03 29.48
CA ASP A 824 12.87 -11.40 28.45
C ASP A 824 12.22 -12.22 27.34
N ALA A 825 11.33 -13.15 27.70
CA ALA A 825 10.55 -13.91 26.75
C ALA A 825 9.59 -13.02 25.95
N ALA A 826 8.96 -12.02 26.59
CA ALA A 826 8.13 -11.05 25.90
C ALA A 826 8.93 -10.22 24.87
N ARG A 827 10.18 -9.86 25.18
CA ARG A 827 11.08 -9.18 24.22
C ARG A 827 11.52 -10.11 23.08
N LEU A 828 11.79 -11.38 23.36
CA LEU A 828 12.12 -12.38 22.34
C LEU A 828 10.92 -12.62 21.41
N LEU A 829 9.71 -12.76 21.96
CA LEU A 829 8.48 -12.90 21.17
C LEU A 829 8.27 -11.69 20.25
N ALA A 830 8.58 -10.48 20.73
CA ALA A 830 8.51 -9.26 19.91
C ALA A 830 9.49 -9.31 18.74
N ALA A 831 10.72 -9.76 18.98
CA ALA A 831 11.72 -9.92 17.95
C ALA A 831 11.35 -11.02 16.94
N ASP A 832 10.81 -12.16 17.40
CA ASP A 832 10.32 -13.24 16.55
C ASP A 832 9.19 -12.76 15.62
N LEU A 833 8.24 -11.94 16.12
CA LEU A 833 7.18 -11.34 15.30
C LEU A 833 7.71 -10.33 14.28
N ARG A 834 8.72 -9.52 14.63
CA ARG A 834 9.36 -8.62 13.66
C ARG A 834 10.05 -9.40 12.55
N ALA A 835 10.70 -10.53 12.87
CA ALA A 835 11.31 -11.42 11.88
C ALA A 835 10.27 -12.14 10.99
N GLU A 836 9.05 -12.40 11.48
CA GLU A 836 7.88 -12.83 10.67
C GLU A 836 7.32 -11.74 9.74
N GLY A 837 7.91 -10.53 9.70
CA GLY A 837 7.44 -9.42 8.87
C GLY A 837 6.41 -8.49 9.53
N LEU A 838 6.13 -8.67 10.82
CA LEU A 838 5.27 -7.77 11.61
C LEU A 838 6.11 -6.68 12.30
N ALA A 839 6.80 -5.87 11.50
CA ALA A 839 7.73 -4.82 11.98
C ALA A 839 7.07 -3.78 12.90
N GLN A 840 5.74 -3.61 12.80
CA GLN A 840 4.96 -2.68 13.62
C GLN A 840 4.85 -3.09 15.10
N VAL A 841 5.18 -4.35 15.44
CA VAL A 841 5.14 -4.85 16.84
C VAL A 841 6.40 -4.40 17.58
N THR A 842 6.28 -3.25 18.24
CA THR A 842 7.41 -2.57 18.90
C THR A 842 7.24 -2.44 20.41
N ALA A 843 6.01 -2.52 20.93
CA ALA A 843 5.74 -2.27 22.34
C ALA A 843 5.66 -3.57 23.16
N VAL A 844 6.48 -3.69 24.20
CA VAL A 844 6.40 -4.74 25.22
C VAL A 844 5.94 -4.10 26.53
N LYS A 845 4.74 -4.45 27.00
CA LYS A 845 4.08 -3.79 28.13
C LYS A 845 3.77 -4.75 29.27
N ARG A 846 4.02 -4.30 30.49
CA ARG A 846 3.62 -5.05 31.68
C ARG A 846 2.15 -4.82 31.99
N HIS A 847 1.39 -5.88 32.22
CA HIS A 847 -0.02 -5.87 32.57
C HIS A 847 -0.26 -6.83 33.75
N PRO A 848 -0.40 -6.32 34.99
CA PRO A 848 -0.40 -7.15 36.21
C PRO A 848 -1.47 -8.25 36.31
N GLY A 849 -2.50 -8.21 35.45
CA GLY A 849 -3.55 -9.24 35.40
C GLY A 849 -3.17 -10.51 34.63
N ILE A 850 -2.04 -10.54 33.94
CA ILE A 850 -1.56 -11.70 33.19
C ILE A 850 -0.75 -12.60 34.14
N LYS A 851 -1.00 -13.92 34.11
CA LYS A 851 -0.30 -14.89 34.97
C LYS A 851 1.12 -15.17 34.45
N THR A 852 1.99 -15.69 35.31
CA THR A 852 3.33 -16.19 34.94
C THR A 852 3.23 -17.24 33.83
N HIS A 853 4.21 -17.25 32.92
CA HIS A 853 4.28 -18.12 31.74
C HIS A 853 3.13 -17.92 30.73
N ILE A 854 2.48 -16.76 30.77
CA ILE A 854 1.47 -16.35 29.79
C ILE A 854 1.89 -15.02 29.17
N LEU A 855 1.87 -14.98 27.84
CA LEU A 855 2.03 -13.77 27.03
C LEU A 855 0.79 -13.55 26.16
N GLU A 856 0.47 -12.30 25.89
CA GLU A 856 -0.59 -11.93 24.96
C GLU A 856 -0.03 -11.08 23.81
N ILE A 857 -0.39 -11.43 22.58
CA ILE A 857 -0.10 -10.67 21.37
C ILE A 857 -1.36 -9.91 20.98
N TRP A 858 -1.26 -8.59 20.88
CA TRP A 858 -2.34 -7.73 20.41
C TRP A 858 -1.91 -7.02 19.14
N ILE A 859 -2.35 -7.52 17.98
CA ILE A 859 -1.91 -7.03 16.66
C ILE A 859 -3.06 -6.55 15.78
N SER A 860 -2.76 -5.55 14.95
CA SER A 860 -3.68 -4.97 13.98
C SER A 860 -2.95 -4.75 12.66
N GLN A 861 -3.61 -5.07 11.54
CA GLN A 861 -3.21 -4.61 10.21
C GLN A 861 -4.28 -3.73 9.58
#